data_AF-A0A317UCA8-F1
#
_entry.id   AF-A0A317UCA8-F1
#
_cell.length_a   1.000
_cell.length_b   1.000
_cell.length_c   1.000
_cell.angle_alpha   90.00
_cell.angle_beta   90.00
_cell.angle_gamma   90.00
#
_symmetry.space_group_name_H-M   'P 1'
#
loop_
_entity.id
_entity.type
_entity.pdbx_description
1 polymer ?
#
loop_
_entity_poly.entity_id
_entity_poly.type
_entity_poly.pdbx_seq_one_letter_code
_entity_poly.pdbx_strand_id
1 'polypeptide(L)'
;MNYLEHKTQVKFVDGLLAQSQEWQWLIDEIQERFEIKEITSWEQYIAESVSIRNVFGYFVKILNVCDKDWIYSKEEFKEIWEIAKFYIGSVNVNDCVDKILHNQCKLFFFCVWITKLENGDNNSDYLYDIRLLNQKNYFELIKCDSLLEAEKKLIGYTHTISVLGLGTPLKNLQDNLNQVEYTCNVDFLLRHEKEILSYNAFSYQHINEKDCQTWQEVFLLDMLRVSFEKKSIQPMFSGASGSVPDISMWNKEILNVLKKYFNHVIANFILDSIAYMAFSIEPAKEVKMLHCNLLMKAIESGEGSYKIFSSSSYRILSYLHQDKLMRDCNKEKDYIKFLRVIQEWKEPSQIMNIKEDGYPISKEQRTIVTEFLTNKFKEIDNVYTINDLLGYLEDEIKTKQISTEYLQRVSEKFKKYTEKNTSVIVSSVYYAYMIFLIKITKNNQNVDKRYVQKEMIHIQKIWQETIYEKQCKNMHVFSYEKEVKTEELVKFSDLSLLNPIIFAKSCTPSSEKAVLNVMIHTSEHPLSHLFRGMTLSPIFPTEKDKIVYERHDVDKMLLEYINELKCKKGYKLLNQLESEVFVSSLHERYKMNTESALSMFIKEEDLYNAVRAETKIKLLPYFNTISVAMVTQLFPVLEVKIRELVTLFGIFPFKKNIDEFMQYNDPSSLLRELLIMIFDEQHSFENVPDLIFIYNIMYNGNSCNVRNECIHGRDYLSGGRLRFAFRATLFAIHMVEFRINTIKENISDIMEI
;
A
#
# COMPACT_ATOMS: atom_id res chain seq x y z
N MET A 1 26.04 -11.38 -6.43
CA MET A 1 24.56 -11.33 -6.55
C MET A 1 24.26 -10.35 -7.67
N ASN A 2 23.50 -10.75 -8.69
CA ASN A 2 23.28 -9.96 -9.91
C ASN A 2 22.08 -9.00 -9.78
N TYR A 3 22.21 -7.96 -8.95
CA TYR A 3 21.18 -6.92 -8.78
C TYR A 3 21.81 -5.53 -8.52
N LEU A 4 21.04 -4.47 -8.80
CA LEU A 4 21.39 -3.09 -8.45
C LEU A 4 20.72 -2.69 -7.13
N GLU A 5 21.44 -1.98 -6.27
CA GLU A 5 20.87 -1.41 -5.04
C GLU A 5 19.83 -0.34 -5.32
N HIS A 6 18.90 -0.11 -4.37
CA HIS A 6 17.79 0.84 -4.52
C HIS A 6 18.25 2.23 -4.97
N LYS A 7 19.31 2.76 -4.35
CA LYS A 7 19.86 4.09 -4.71
C LYS A 7 20.30 4.15 -6.18
N THR A 8 20.92 3.08 -6.68
CA THR A 8 21.36 2.96 -8.07
C THR A 8 20.16 2.83 -9.01
N GLN A 9 19.14 2.06 -8.63
CA GLN A 9 17.88 1.95 -9.38
C GLN A 9 17.15 3.30 -9.47
N VAL A 10 17.07 4.06 -8.38
CA VAL A 10 16.49 5.42 -8.36
C VAL A 10 17.26 6.34 -9.29
N LYS A 11 18.61 6.34 -9.22
CA LYS A 11 19.45 7.13 -10.13
C LYS A 11 19.25 6.74 -11.60
N PHE A 12 19.07 5.45 -11.88
CA PHE A 12 18.76 4.95 -13.22
C PHE A 12 17.41 5.46 -13.73
N VAL A 13 16.34 5.32 -12.95
CA VAL A 13 15.00 5.80 -13.36
C VAL A 13 14.97 7.32 -13.49
N ASP A 14 15.57 8.06 -12.55
CA ASP A 14 15.69 9.53 -12.64
C ASP A 14 16.48 9.94 -13.89
N GLY A 15 17.56 9.23 -14.22
CA GLY A 15 18.33 9.46 -15.44
C GLY A 15 17.53 9.20 -16.72
N LEU A 16 16.69 8.16 -16.76
CA LEU A 16 15.81 7.89 -17.90
C LEU A 16 14.77 8.98 -18.08
N LEU A 17 14.11 9.39 -16.99
CA LEU A 17 13.10 10.46 -17.02
C LEU A 17 13.70 11.81 -17.41
N ALA A 18 14.96 12.07 -17.02
CA ALA A 18 15.70 13.27 -17.40
C ALA A 18 16.37 13.18 -18.78
N GLN A 19 16.23 12.05 -19.50
CA GLN A 19 16.92 11.78 -20.78
C GLN A 19 18.43 12.03 -20.69
N SER A 20 19.05 11.55 -19.61
CA SER A 20 20.49 11.72 -19.35
C SER A 20 21.31 11.27 -20.55
N GLN A 21 22.37 12.02 -20.85
CA GLN A 21 23.34 11.69 -21.89
C GLN A 21 24.64 11.10 -21.32
N GLU A 22 24.67 10.79 -20.01
CA GLU A 22 25.83 10.26 -19.30
C GLU A 22 25.45 9.00 -18.51
N TRP A 23 25.89 7.85 -19.01
CA TRP A 23 25.55 6.52 -18.48
C TRP A 23 26.75 5.65 -18.13
N GLN A 24 27.99 6.12 -18.35
CA GLN A 24 29.21 5.36 -18.03
C GLN A 24 29.20 4.84 -16.60
N TRP A 25 28.73 5.64 -15.64
CA TRP A 25 28.60 5.23 -14.23
C TRP A 25 27.74 3.97 -14.03
N LEU A 26 26.69 3.77 -14.85
CA LEU A 26 25.82 2.60 -14.76
C LEU A 26 26.46 1.41 -15.45
N ILE A 27 27.17 1.63 -16.56
CA ILE A 27 27.96 0.62 -17.25
C ILE A 27 29.03 0.05 -16.31
N ASP A 28 29.74 0.91 -15.58
CA ASP A 28 30.75 0.51 -14.61
C ASP A 28 30.12 -0.31 -13.46
N GLU A 29 29.02 0.18 -12.88
CA GLU A 29 28.31 -0.51 -11.79
C GLU A 29 27.76 -1.88 -12.22
N ILE A 30 27.21 -1.97 -13.44
CA ILE A 30 26.71 -3.22 -13.99
C ILE A 30 27.85 -4.22 -14.17
N GLN A 31 29.01 -3.79 -14.70
CA GLN A 31 30.16 -4.67 -14.88
C GLN A 31 30.77 -5.14 -13.55
N GLU A 32 30.68 -4.35 -12.49
CA GLU A 32 31.12 -4.72 -11.14
C GLU A 32 30.19 -5.77 -10.50
N ARG A 33 28.87 -5.61 -10.66
CA ARG A 33 27.87 -6.42 -9.93
C ARG A 33 27.35 -7.64 -10.69
N PHE A 34 27.33 -7.60 -12.01
CA PHE A 34 26.80 -8.68 -12.83
C PHE A 34 27.94 -9.57 -13.35
N GLU A 35 27.68 -10.88 -13.32
CA GLU A 35 28.54 -11.89 -13.92
C GLU A 35 27.84 -12.51 -15.14
N ILE A 36 28.49 -12.45 -16.30
CA ILE A 36 28.08 -13.15 -17.52
C ILE A 36 29.01 -14.34 -17.65
N LYS A 37 28.46 -15.55 -17.52
CA LYS A 37 29.21 -16.79 -17.58
C LYS A 37 29.17 -17.37 -18.97
N GLU A 38 30.28 -17.96 -19.38
CA GLU A 38 30.32 -18.73 -20.62
C GLU A 38 29.62 -20.07 -20.42
N ILE A 39 28.86 -20.49 -21.43
CA ILE A 39 28.04 -21.69 -21.41
C ILE A 39 28.60 -22.80 -22.29
N THR A 40 28.27 -24.03 -21.92
CA THR A 40 28.63 -25.23 -22.68
C THR A 40 27.41 -26.01 -23.17
N SER A 41 26.22 -25.76 -22.62
CA SER A 41 24.98 -26.43 -23.02
C SER A 41 23.76 -25.51 -23.01
N TRP A 42 22.70 -25.90 -23.75
CA TRP A 42 21.40 -25.21 -23.75
C TRP A 42 20.75 -25.19 -22.36
N GLU A 43 20.89 -26.27 -21.59
CA GLU A 43 20.37 -26.34 -20.23
C GLU A 43 21.08 -25.34 -19.29
N GLN A 44 22.40 -25.21 -19.44
CA GLN A 44 23.18 -24.22 -18.70
C GLN A 44 22.76 -22.79 -19.10
N TYR A 45 22.52 -22.55 -20.39
CA TYR A 45 22.00 -21.26 -20.86
C TYR A 45 20.68 -20.87 -20.20
N ILE A 46 19.69 -21.76 -20.18
CA ILE A 46 18.40 -21.47 -19.54
C ILE A 46 18.61 -21.11 -18.07
N ALA A 47 19.45 -21.87 -17.35
CA ALA A 47 19.71 -21.65 -15.92
C ALA A 47 20.46 -20.33 -15.64
N GLU A 48 21.37 -19.90 -16.52
CA GLU A 48 22.27 -18.76 -16.29
C GLU A 48 21.87 -17.47 -17.03
N SER A 49 20.87 -17.54 -17.93
CA SER A 49 20.45 -16.41 -18.80
C SER A 49 19.85 -15.19 -18.07
N VAL A 50 19.47 -15.32 -16.79
CA VAL A 50 18.83 -14.22 -16.04
C VAL A 50 19.73 -12.97 -15.98
N SER A 51 21.04 -13.16 -15.79
CA SER A 51 21.99 -12.06 -15.68
C SER A 51 22.08 -11.26 -16.98
N ILE A 52 22.27 -11.94 -18.11
CA ILE A 52 22.38 -11.30 -19.42
C ILE A 52 21.08 -10.59 -19.82
N ARG A 53 19.92 -11.18 -19.49
CA ARG A 53 18.60 -10.58 -19.74
C ARG A 53 18.41 -9.28 -18.96
N ASN A 54 18.83 -9.25 -17.69
CA ASN A 54 18.74 -8.04 -16.87
C ASN A 54 19.63 -6.92 -17.42
N VAL A 55 20.89 -7.24 -17.76
CA VAL A 55 21.83 -6.28 -18.35
C VAL A 55 21.28 -5.72 -19.67
N PHE A 56 20.81 -6.60 -20.55
CA PHE A 56 20.16 -6.24 -21.81
C PHE A 56 18.98 -5.29 -21.59
N GLY A 57 18.10 -5.57 -20.61
CA GLY A 57 16.97 -4.70 -20.29
C GLY A 57 17.37 -3.30 -19.84
N TYR A 58 18.48 -3.15 -19.12
CA TYR A 58 19.03 -1.82 -18.81
C TYR A 58 19.54 -1.13 -20.08
N PHE A 59 20.28 -1.83 -20.92
CA PHE A 59 20.89 -1.25 -22.13
C PHE A 59 19.85 -0.80 -23.15
N VAL A 60 18.80 -1.60 -23.39
CA VAL A 60 17.69 -1.20 -24.27
C VAL A 60 17.03 0.10 -23.77
N LYS A 61 16.80 0.23 -22.46
CA LYS A 61 16.22 1.45 -21.88
C LYS A 61 17.13 2.67 -22.03
N ILE A 62 18.44 2.50 -21.86
CA ILE A 62 19.42 3.58 -22.06
C ILE A 62 19.44 4.01 -23.54
N LEU A 63 19.48 3.06 -24.46
CA LEU A 63 19.54 3.35 -25.89
C LEU A 63 18.30 4.08 -26.41
N ASN A 64 17.15 3.93 -25.75
CA ASN A 64 15.95 4.70 -26.07
C ASN A 64 16.07 6.20 -25.75
N VAL A 65 17.07 6.63 -24.97
CA VAL A 65 17.28 8.03 -24.58
C VAL A 65 18.68 8.57 -24.92
N CYS A 66 19.64 7.71 -25.27
CA CYS A 66 21.03 8.10 -25.54
C CYS A 66 21.68 7.14 -26.56
N ASP A 67 22.33 7.68 -27.57
CA ASP A 67 22.97 6.95 -28.68
C ASP A 67 24.51 6.89 -28.59
N LYS A 68 25.10 7.40 -27.50
CA LYS A 68 26.55 7.40 -27.29
C LYS A 68 27.12 5.99 -27.12
N ASP A 69 28.38 5.84 -27.50
CA ASP A 69 29.20 4.67 -27.18
C ASP A 69 29.84 4.81 -25.79
N TRP A 70 30.05 3.66 -25.14
CA TRP A 70 30.60 3.57 -23.78
C TRP A 70 31.88 2.76 -23.74
N ILE A 71 32.65 2.94 -22.67
CA ILE A 71 33.86 2.17 -22.41
C ILE A 71 33.47 0.93 -21.61
N TYR A 72 33.86 -0.24 -22.10
CA TYR A 72 33.64 -1.53 -21.45
C TYR A 72 34.97 -2.12 -21.00
N SER A 73 35.02 -2.61 -19.76
CA SER A 73 36.16 -3.37 -19.23
C SER A 73 36.05 -4.86 -19.51
N LYS A 74 34.84 -5.34 -19.83
CA LYS A 74 34.51 -6.73 -20.13
C LYS A 74 33.81 -6.82 -21.49
N GLU A 75 34.33 -7.66 -22.40
CA GLU A 75 33.88 -7.70 -23.80
C GLU A 75 32.44 -8.20 -23.94
N GLU A 76 31.99 -9.12 -23.07
CA GLU A 76 30.64 -9.68 -23.07
C GLU A 76 29.57 -8.58 -22.90
N PHE A 77 29.85 -7.55 -22.10
CA PHE A 77 28.94 -6.42 -21.91
C PHE A 77 28.85 -5.52 -23.14
N LYS A 78 29.98 -5.36 -23.85
CA LYS A 78 30.00 -4.66 -25.15
C LYS A 78 29.22 -5.44 -26.19
N GLU A 79 29.34 -6.77 -26.22
CA GLU A 79 28.53 -7.63 -27.09
C GLU A 79 27.03 -7.49 -26.78
N ILE A 80 26.63 -7.51 -25.49
CA ILE A 80 25.23 -7.31 -25.08
C ILE A 80 24.71 -5.92 -25.51
N TRP A 81 25.55 -4.89 -25.47
CA TRP A 81 25.21 -3.54 -25.96
C TRP A 81 24.94 -3.53 -27.47
N GLU A 82 25.77 -4.23 -28.26
CA GLU A 82 25.54 -4.37 -29.70
C GLU A 82 24.25 -5.17 -30.01
N ILE A 83 23.92 -6.17 -29.19
CA ILE A 83 22.64 -6.90 -29.27
C ILE A 83 21.47 -5.96 -28.94
N ALA A 84 21.62 -5.05 -27.98
CA ALA A 84 20.61 -4.04 -27.66
C ALA A 84 20.43 -3.01 -28.80
N LYS A 85 21.52 -2.56 -29.44
CA LYS A 85 21.46 -1.74 -30.66
C LYS A 85 20.72 -2.47 -31.78
N PHE A 86 20.95 -3.77 -31.95
CA PHE A 86 20.22 -4.57 -32.92
C PHE A 86 18.74 -4.62 -32.58
N TYR A 87 18.38 -4.85 -31.31
CA TYR A 87 17.00 -4.94 -30.86
C TYR A 87 16.19 -3.68 -31.19
N ILE A 88 16.71 -2.50 -30.85
CA ILE A 88 16.04 -1.22 -31.15
C ILE A 88 16.08 -0.83 -32.64
N GLY A 89 16.89 -1.51 -33.45
CA GLY A 89 16.99 -1.27 -34.90
C GLY A 89 18.09 -0.30 -35.34
N SER A 90 19.04 0.04 -34.47
CA SER A 90 20.18 0.92 -34.79
C SER A 90 21.26 0.22 -35.62
N VAL A 91 21.34 -1.12 -35.58
CA VAL A 91 22.24 -1.92 -36.41
C VAL A 91 21.49 -3.09 -37.06
N ASN A 92 21.96 -3.54 -38.21
CA ASN A 92 21.39 -4.71 -38.90
C ASN A 92 21.99 -6.03 -38.36
N VAL A 93 21.45 -7.16 -38.83
CA VAL A 93 21.89 -8.50 -38.41
C VAL A 93 23.37 -8.73 -38.70
N ASN A 94 23.84 -8.42 -39.91
CA ASN A 94 25.21 -8.71 -40.33
C ASN A 94 26.22 -7.91 -39.50
N ASP A 95 25.95 -6.63 -39.28
CA ASP A 95 26.80 -5.74 -38.47
C ASP A 95 26.88 -6.17 -37.00
N CYS A 96 25.83 -6.81 -36.49
CA CYS A 96 25.78 -7.32 -35.12
C CYS A 96 26.53 -8.65 -35.00
N VAL A 97 26.30 -9.59 -35.93
CA VAL A 97 26.93 -10.92 -35.95
C VAL A 97 28.45 -10.84 -35.91
N ASP A 98 29.06 -9.92 -36.67
CA ASP A 98 30.51 -9.77 -36.76
C ASP A 98 31.16 -9.29 -35.46
N LYS A 99 30.36 -8.76 -34.52
CA LYS A 99 30.84 -8.20 -33.24
C LYS A 99 30.66 -9.13 -32.04
N ILE A 100 30.02 -10.29 -32.22
CA ILE A 100 29.68 -11.21 -31.13
C ILE A 100 30.56 -12.46 -31.19
N LEU A 101 31.38 -12.68 -30.17
CA LEU A 101 32.36 -13.77 -30.14
C LEU A 101 31.94 -14.90 -29.18
N HIS A 102 31.48 -14.53 -27.98
CA HIS A 102 31.19 -15.46 -26.88
C HIS A 102 29.94 -16.30 -27.18
N ASN A 103 29.97 -17.61 -26.89
CA ASN A 103 28.83 -18.50 -27.18
C ASN A 103 27.58 -18.09 -26.40
N GLN A 104 27.74 -17.60 -25.17
CA GLN A 104 26.63 -17.05 -24.38
C GLN A 104 25.95 -15.89 -25.10
N CYS A 105 26.73 -14.95 -25.64
CA CYS A 105 26.20 -13.79 -26.34
C CYS A 105 25.63 -14.15 -27.72
N LYS A 106 26.25 -15.08 -28.45
CA LYS A 106 25.71 -15.58 -29.73
C LYS A 106 24.35 -16.23 -29.55
N LEU A 107 24.21 -17.08 -28.54
CA LEU A 107 22.95 -17.75 -28.24
C LEU A 107 21.89 -16.74 -27.75
N PHE A 108 22.30 -15.75 -26.95
CA PHE A 108 21.43 -14.66 -26.54
C PHE A 108 20.95 -13.82 -27.73
N PHE A 109 21.86 -13.44 -28.65
CA PHE A 109 21.49 -12.76 -29.89
C PHE A 109 20.53 -13.58 -30.74
N PHE A 110 20.75 -14.88 -30.90
CA PHE A 110 19.83 -15.75 -31.61
C PHE A 110 18.41 -15.71 -31.02
N CYS A 111 18.29 -15.78 -29.69
CA CYS A 111 17.00 -15.67 -29.01
C CYS A 111 16.37 -14.27 -29.19
N VAL A 112 17.15 -13.20 -29.06
CA VAL A 112 16.69 -11.81 -29.25
C VAL A 112 16.27 -11.57 -30.70
N TRP A 113 16.95 -12.16 -31.68
CA TRP A 113 16.58 -12.08 -33.09
C TRP A 113 15.24 -12.76 -33.35
N ILE A 114 15.03 -13.97 -32.81
CA ILE A 114 13.72 -14.63 -32.87
C ILE A 114 12.64 -13.75 -32.22
N THR A 115 12.90 -13.26 -31.01
CA THR A 115 11.96 -12.41 -30.26
C THR A 115 11.59 -11.15 -31.06
N LYS A 116 12.57 -10.51 -31.71
CA LYS A 116 12.34 -9.30 -32.50
C LYS A 116 11.46 -9.56 -33.71
N LEU A 117 11.63 -10.69 -34.39
CA LEU A 117 10.78 -11.09 -35.51
C LEU A 117 9.37 -11.45 -35.03
N GLU A 118 9.26 -12.19 -33.92
CA GLU A 118 7.98 -12.51 -33.26
C GLU A 118 7.19 -11.26 -32.90
N ASN A 119 7.84 -10.25 -32.29
CA ASN A 119 7.22 -8.97 -31.95
C ASN A 119 6.64 -8.26 -33.17
N GLY A 120 7.34 -8.31 -34.32
CA GLY A 120 6.91 -7.71 -35.57
C GLY A 120 5.59 -8.28 -36.09
N ASP A 121 5.39 -9.58 -35.95
CA ASP A 121 4.19 -10.28 -36.44
C ASP A 121 3.00 -10.19 -35.47
N ASN A 122 3.26 -10.05 -34.17
CA ASN A 122 2.27 -10.20 -33.10
C ASN A 122 1.93 -8.91 -32.35
N ASN A 123 2.57 -7.79 -32.69
CA ASN A 123 2.39 -6.50 -31.99
C ASN A 123 2.64 -6.62 -30.48
N SER A 124 3.65 -7.41 -30.10
CA SER A 124 4.15 -7.56 -28.73
C SER A 124 5.45 -6.76 -28.52
N ASP A 125 5.85 -6.58 -27.27
CA ASP A 125 7.01 -5.77 -26.86
C ASP A 125 8.02 -6.54 -26.00
N TYR A 126 8.09 -7.86 -26.19
CA TYR A 126 9.00 -8.72 -25.43
C TYR A 126 10.46 -8.37 -25.72
N LEU A 127 11.23 -8.11 -24.65
CA LEU A 127 12.68 -7.97 -24.76
C LEU A 127 13.37 -9.31 -25.09
N TYR A 128 12.79 -10.40 -24.63
CA TYR A 128 13.35 -11.74 -24.75
C TYR A 128 12.26 -12.79 -24.57
N ASP A 129 12.09 -13.65 -25.57
CA ASP A 129 11.21 -14.81 -25.55
C ASP A 129 11.90 -16.03 -26.16
N ILE A 130 11.77 -17.18 -25.48
CA ILE A 130 12.30 -18.48 -25.91
C ILE A 130 11.23 -19.56 -25.95
N ARG A 131 9.95 -19.21 -25.81
CA ARG A 131 8.85 -20.18 -25.82
C ARG A 131 8.80 -20.97 -27.13
N LEU A 132 9.03 -20.32 -28.27
CA LEU A 132 9.19 -20.98 -29.58
C LEU A 132 10.29 -22.06 -29.63
N LEU A 133 11.34 -21.90 -28.83
CA LEU A 133 12.47 -22.84 -28.76
C LEU A 133 12.20 -23.98 -27.76
N ASN A 134 11.39 -23.74 -26.74
CA ASN A 134 11.18 -24.68 -25.64
C ASN A 134 9.84 -25.43 -25.70
N GLN A 135 8.85 -24.90 -26.41
CA GLN A 135 7.47 -25.40 -26.40
C GLN A 135 7.02 -25.73 -27.82
N LYS A 136 6.46 -26.93 -28.00
CA LYS A 136 5.77 -27.33 -29.22
C LYS A 136 4.35 -26.74 -29.27
N ASN A 137 3.74 -26.76 -30.45
CA ASN A 137 2.42 -26.20 -30.75
C ASN A 137 2.30 -24.67 -30.52
N TYR A 138 3.40 -23.97 -30.24
CA TYR A 138 3.37 -22.55 -29.88
C TYR A 138 2.90 -21.66 -31.04
N PHE A 139 2.98 -22.17 -32.28
CA PHE A 139 2.37 -21.55 -33.46
C PHE A 139 0.85 -21.34 -33.35
N GLU A 140 0.17 -22.01 -32.43
CA GLU A 140 -1.26 -21.78 -32.16
C GLU A 140 -1.51 -20.44 -31.44
N LEU A 141 -0.50 -19.90 -30.75
CA LEU A 141 -0.61 -18.67 -29.96
C LEU A 141 -0.11 -17.43 -30.69
N ILE A 142 0.73 -17.59 -31.71
CA ILE A 142 1.43 -16.49 -32.38
C ILE A 142 1.49 -16.68 -33.90
N LYS A 143 1.66 -15.57 -34.61
CA LYS A 143 2.03 -15.52 -36.02
C LYS A 143 3.55 -15.62 -36.18
N CYS A 144 4.00 -16.25 -37.26
CA CYS A 144 5.41 -16.54 -37.52
C CYS A 144 5.86 -16.15 -38.94
N ASP A 145 5.17 -15.23 -39.60
CA ASP A 145 5.39 -14.86 -41.01
C ASP A 145 6.85 -14.38 -41.25
N SER A 146 7.33 -13.44 -40.43
CA SER A 146 8.69 -12.90 -40.52
C SER A 146 9.76 -13.93 -40.14
N LEU A 147 9.44 -14.83 -39.20
CA LEU A 147 10.33 -15.93 -38.81
C LEU A 147 10.50 -16.96 -39.94
N LEU A 148 9.42 -17.28 -40.65
CA LEU A 148 9.45 -18.16 -41.82
C LEU A 148 10.33 -17.60 -42.95
N GLU A 149 10.23 -16.31 -43.23
CA GLU A 149 11.10 -15.65 -44.23
C GLU A 149 12.58 -15.68 -43.84
N ALA A 150 12.88 -15.59 -42.54
CA ALA A 150 14.23 -15.56 -42.00
C ALA A 150 14.83 -16.94 -41.68
N GLU A 151 14.06 -18.02 -41.76
CA GLU A 151 14.41 -19.36 -41.27
C GLU A 151 15.80 -19.81 -41.73
N LYS A 152 16.09 -19.74 -43.03
CA LYS A 152 17.39 -20.17 -43.58
C LYS A 152 18.57 -19.40 -42.99
N LYS A 153 18.40 -18.11 -42.69
CA LYS A 153 19.45 -17.27 -42.09
C LYS A 153 19.63 -17.61 -40.62
N LEU A 154 18.52 -17.79 -39.88
CA LEU A 154 18.53 -18.19 -38.47
C LEU A 154 19.22 -19.54 -38.27
N ILE A 155 18.81 -20.57 -39.03
CA ILE A 155 19.42 -21.90 -39.00
C ILE A 155 20.87 -21.86 -39.51
N GLY A 156 21.17 -21.01 -40.49
CA GLY A 156 22.55 -20.75 -40.92
C GLY A 156 23.42 -20.26 -39.76
N TYR A 157 22.95 -19.26 -39.01
CA TYR A 157 23.67 -18.66 -37.89
C TYR A 157 23.96 -19.64 -36.75
N THR A 158 23.08 -20.62 -36.49
CA THR A 158 23.25 -21.56 -35.38
C THR A 158 24.48 -22.46 -35.52
N HIS A 159 25.02 -22.64 -36.74
CA HIS A 159 26.28 -23.36 -36.97
C HIS A 159 27.50 -22.64 -36.37
N THR A 160 27.37 -21.36 -36.04
CA THR A 160 28.44 -20.56 -35.42
C THR A 160 28.47 -20.68 -33.88
N ILE A 161 27.48 -21.37 -33.31
CA ILE A 161 27.26 -21.52 -31.87
C ILE A 161 27.71 -22.92 -31.43
N SER A 162 28.76 -23.01 -30.63
CA SER A 162 29.31 -24.29 -30.16
C SER A 162 28.77 -24.67 -28.78
N VAL A 163 27.48 -25.04 -28.72
CA VAL A 163 26.77 -25.37 -27.46
C VAL A 163 26.09 -26.74 -27.56
N LEU A 164 26.28 -27.60 -26.56
CA LEU A 164 25.68 -28.93 -26.50
C LEU A 164 24.16 -28.84 -26.27
N GLY A 165 23.41 -29.76 -26.88
CA GLY A 165 21.96 -29.87 -26.67
C GLY A 165 21.09 -28.88 -27.45
N LEU A 166 21.68 -28.02 -28.30
CA LEU A 166 20.94 -27.03 -29.11
C LEU A 166 20.03 -27.67 -30.17
N GLY A 167 20.24 -28.93 -30.52
CA GLY A 167 19.43 -29.64 -31.53
C GLY A 167 17.94 -29.74 -31.19
N THR A 168 17.59 -29.94 -29.92
CA THR A 168 16.18 -30.02 -29.48
C THR A 168 15.47 -28.67 -29.66
N PRO A 169 16.02 -27.53 -29.19
CA PRO A 169 15.49 -26.20 -29.46
C PRO A 169 15.27 -25.89 -30.94
N LEU A 170 16.25 -26.23 -31.79
CA LEU A 170 16.16 -25.97 -33.23
C LEU A 170 15.05 -26.80 -33.88
N LYS A 171 14.90 -28.06 -33.45
CA LYS A 171 13.79 -28.89 -33.89
C LYS A 171 12.45 -28.30 -33.48
N ASN A 172 12.29 -27.85 -32.23
CA ASN A 172 11.07 -27.20 -31.77
C ASN A 172 10.75 -25.93 -32.58
N LEU A 173 11.76 -25.11 -32.88
CA LEU A 173 11.57 -23.94 -33.75
C LEU A 173 11.06 -24.37 -35.13
N GLN A 174 11.72 -25.33 -35.77
CA GLN A 174 11.30 -25.85 -37.08
C GLN A 174 9.89 -26.44 -37.05
N ASP A 175 9.57 -27.22 -36.02
CA ASP A 175 8.26 -27.84 -35.85
C ASP A 175 7.17 -26.76 -35.68
N ASN A 176 7.43 -25.69 -34.93
CA ASN A 176 6.51 -24.56 -34.81
C ASN A 176 6.36 -23.78 -36.12
N LEU A 177 7.45 -23.49 -36.84
CA LEU A 177 7.38 -22.79 -38.13
C LEU A 177 6.61 -23.60 -39.17
N ASN A 178 6.79 -24.93 -39.18
CA ASN A 178 6.07 -25.84 -40.07
C ASN A 178 4.67 -26.24 -39.56
N GLN A 179 4.22 -25.67 -38.44
CA GLN A 179 2.92 -25.94 -37.82
C GLN A 179 2.68 -27.44 -37.57
N VAL A 180 3.71 -28.16 -37.11
CA VAL A 180 3.62 -29.57 -36.75
C VAL A 180 2.79 -29.70 -35.47
N GLU A 181 1.60 -30.27 -35.59
CA GLU A 181 0.70 -30.49 -34.46
C GLU A 181 1.11 -31.72 -33.65
N TYR A 182 1.31 -31.52 -32.35
CA TYR A 182 1.54 -32.59 -31.37
C TYR A 182 0.26 -32.82 -30.57
N THR A 183 -0.18 -34.07 -30.45
CA THR A 183 -1.37 -34.42 -29.68
C THR A 183 -1.08 -34.60 -28.19
N CYS A 184 -2.13 -34.46 -27.37
CA CYS A 184 -2.03 -34.66 -25.93
C CYS A 184 -1.48 -36.05 -25.57
N ASN A 185 -0.43 -36.06 -24.74
CA ASN A 185 0.06 -37.28 -24.11
C ASN A 185 -0.77 -37.58 -22.85
N VAL A 186 -1.63 -38.60 -22.89
CA VAL A 186 -2.46 -38.96 -21.71
C VAL A 186 -1.60 -39.34 -20.49
N ASP A 187 -0.41 -39.90 -20.71
CA ASP A 187 0.52 -40.24 -19.62
C ASP A 187 1.00 -39.00 -18.87
N PHE A 188 1.02 -37.82 -19.51
CA PHE A 188 1.33 -36.55 -18.82
C PHE A 188 0.30 -36.25 -17.73
N LEU A 189 -1.00 -36.36 -18.05
CA LEU A 189 -2.06 -36.11 -17.08
C LEU A 189 -2.06 -37.11 -15.93
N LEU A 190 -1.76 -38.38 -16.21
CA LEU A 190 -1.67 -39.44 -15.20
C LEU A 190 -0.46 -39.25 -14.28
N ARG A 191 0.69 -38.81 -14.82
CA ARG A 191 1.88 -38.50 -14.02
C ARG A 191 1.64 -37.36 -13.03
N HIS A 192 0.85 -36.36 -13.43
CA HIS A 192 0.51 -35.19 -12.62
C HIS A 192 -0.85 -35.28 -11.92
N GLU A 193 -1.48 -36.47 -11.89
CA GLU A 193 -2.85 -36.62 -11.38
C GLU A 193 -2.96 -36.18 -9.91
N LYS A 194 -1.94 -36.45 -9.09
CA LYS A 194 -1.97 -36.14 -7.66
C LYS A 194 -1.86 -34.64 -7.38
N GLU A 195 -1.06 -33.95 -8.19
CA GLU A 195 -0.87 -32.50 -8.15
C GLU A 195 -2.14 -31.79 -8.64
N ILE A 196 -2.72 -32.28 -9.74
CA ILE A 196 -3.92 -31.71 -10.35
C ILE A 196 -5.17 -31.99 -9.51
N LEU A 197 -5.44 -33.25 -9.15
CA LEU A 197 -6.61 -33.67 -8.38
C LEU A 197 -6.35 -33.62 -6.88
N SER A 198 -6.07 -32.42 -6.40
CA SER A 198 -5.89 -32.11 -4.99
C SER A 198 -7.03 -31.24 -4.46
N TYR A 199 -7.45 -31.48 -3.21
CA TYR A 199 -8.38 -30.56 -2.53
C TYR A 199 -7.80 -29.14 -2.44
N ASN A 200 -6.47 -29.03 -2.46
CA ASN A 200 -5.73 -27.77 -2.48
C ASN A 200 -4.86 -27.61 -3.74
N ALA A 201 -5.42 -27.88 -4.93
CA ALA A 201 -4.69 -27.78 -6.19
C ALA A 201 -4.13 -26.37 -6.49
N PHE A 202 -4.89 -25.32 -6.21
CA PHE A 202 -4.48 -23.93 -6.49
C PHE A 202 -3.81 -23.31 -5.26
N SER A 203 -2.57 -23.72 -5.01
CA SER A 203 -1.83 -23.39 -3.79
C SER A 203 -0.40 -22.95 -4.05
N TYR A 204 -0.14 -22.30 -5.20
CA TYR A 204 1.21 -21.94 -5.64
C TYR A 204 2.13 -23.17 -5.76
N GLN A 205 1.63 -24.25 -6.36
CA GLN A 205 2.38 -25.51 -6.43
C GLN A 205 3.66 -25.36 -7.26
N HIS A 206 4.80 -25.76 -6.68
CA HIS A 206 6.05 -25.83 -7.42
C HIS A 206 6.17 -27.16 -8.16
N ILE A 207 5.69 -27.18 -9.41
CA ILE A 207 5.76 -28.36 -10.28
C ILE A 207 6.94 -28.20 -11.25
N ASN A 208 7.72 -29.26 -11.39
CA ASN A 208 8.83 -29.30 -12.33
C ASN A 208 8.30 -29.42 -13.77
N GLU A 209 8.53 -28.39 -14.59
CA GLU A 209 8.09 -28.35 -15.98
C GLU A 209 9.01 -29.10 -16.96
N LYS A 210 10.11 -29.70 -16.50
CA LYS A 210 11.07 -30.38 -17.39
C LYS A 210 10.44 -31.45 -18.30
N ASP A 211 9.30 -31.99 -17.90
CA ASP A 211 8.59 -33.04 -18.66
C ASP A 211 7.53 -32.46 -19.62
N CYS A 212 7.27 -31.15 -19.58
CA CYS A 212 6.33 -30.47 -20.50
C CYS A 212 6.96 -30.34 -21.88
N GLN A 213 6.22 -30.73 -22.91
CA GLN A 213 6.65 -30.63 -24.30
C GLN A 213 5.88 -29.58 -25.08
N THR A 214 4.64 -29.29 -24.68
CA THR A 214 3.73 -28.39 -25.40
C THR A 214 3.35 -27.18 -24.55
N TRP A 215 2.98 -26.07 -25.18
CA TRP A 215 2.50 -24.89 -24.42
C TRP A 215 1.23 -25.21 -23.63
N GLN A 216 0.38 -26.12 -24.14
CA GLN A 216 -0.84 -26.56 -23.47
C GLN A 216 -0.53 -27.21 -22.11
N GLU A 217 0.48 -28.09 -22.06
CA GLU A 217 0.95 -28.74 -20.84
C GLU A 217 1.52 -27.73 -19.84
N VAL A 218 2.34 -26.78 -20.32
CA VAL A 218 2.90 -25.70 -19.49
C VAL A 218 1.78 -24.85 -18.88
N PHE A 219 0.82 -24.39 -19.70
CA PHE A 219 -0.29 -23.57 -19.22
C PHE A 219 -1.14 -24.30 -18.18
N LEU A 220 -1.39 -25.60 -18.36
CA LEU A 220 -2.15 -26.39 -17.39
C LEU A 220 -1.43 -26.46 -16.02
N LEU A 221 -0.11 -26.65 -16.00
CA LEU A 221 0.65 -26.67 -14.73
C LEU A 221 0.85 -25.27 -14.15
N ASP A 222 1.01 -24.23 -14.97
CA ASP A 222 1.05 -22.85 -14.51
C ASP A 222 -0.25 -22.45 -13.80
N MET A 223 -1.39 -22.97 -14.24
CA MET A 223 -2.66 -22.78 -13.53
C MET A 223 -2.68 -23.36 -12.12
N LEU A 224 -1.75 -24.24 -11.72
CA LEU A 224 -1.60 -24.71 -10.34
C LEU A 224 -0.73 -23.78 -9.48
N ARG A 225 -0.07 -22.80 -10.11
CA ARG A 225 0.79 -21.78 -9.47
C ARG A 225 0.03 -20.51 -9.09
N VAL A 226 -1.28 -20.58 -9.02
CA VAL A 226 -2.12 -19.47 -8.56
C VAL A 226 -2.85 -19.87 -7.29
N SER A 227 -3.43 -18.87 -6.64
CA SER A 227 -4.45 -19.10 -5.62
C SER A 227 -5.69 -18.26 -5.93
N PHE A 228 -6.75 -18.45 -5.15
CA PHE A 228 -7.99 -17.70 -5.31
C PHE A 228 -8.29 -16.86 -4.09
N GLU A 229 -8.46 -15.55 -4.26
CA GLU A 229 -8.87 -14.64 -3.19
C GLU A 229 -9.95 -13.69 -3.69
N LYS A 230 -11.04 -13.53 -2.92
CA LYS A 230 -12.17 -12.63 -3.26
C LYS A 230 -12.67 -12.77 -4.71
N LYS A 231 -12.84 -14.01 -5.19
CA LYS A 231 -13.22 -14.34 -6.58
C LYS A 231 -12.26 -13.83 -7.66
N SER A 232 -11.00 -13.63 -7.32
CA SER A 232 -9.94 -13.27 -8.27
C SER A 232 -8.82 -14.30 -8.25
N ILE A 233 -8.17 -14.46 -9.40
CA ILE A 233 -6.99 -15.29 -9.54
C ILE A 233 -5.79 -14.48 -9.07
N GLN A 234 -5.07 -15.02 -8.09
CA GLN A 234 -3.86 -14.43 -7.54
C GLN A 234 -2.65 -15.19 -8.08
N PRO A 235 -1.83 -14.58 -8.95
CA PRO A 235 -0.60 -15.19 -9.42
C PRO A 235 0.42 -15.26 -8.28
N MET A 236 1.40 -16.17 -8.39
CA MET A 236 2.46 -16.34 -7.39
C MET A 236 3.27 -15.05 -7.20
N PHE A 237 3.50 -14.32 -8.28
CA PHE A 237 4.12 -13.00 -8.28
C PHE A 237 3.37 -12.05 -9.21
N SER A 238 3.24 -10.79 -8.83
CA SER A 238 2.74 -9.72 -9.69
C SER A 238 3.58 -8.46 -9.49
N GLY A 239 3.83 -7.74 -10.57
CA GLY A 239 4.57 -6.48 -10.53
C GLY A 239 4.28 -5.63 -11.78
N ALA A 240 4.96 -4.49 -11.88
CA ALA A 240 4.80 -3.58 -13.02
C ALA A 240 5.16 -4.21 -14.38
N SER A 241 5.93 -5.30 -14.37
CA SER A 241 6.35 -6.06 -15.55
C SER A 241 5.45 -7.25 -15.89
N GLY A 242 4.27 -7.38 -15.27
CA GLY A 242 3.35 -8.49 -15.45
C GLY A 242 3.29 -9.44 -14.26
N SER A 243 2.70 -10.62 -14.46
CA SER A 243 2.55 -11.64 -13.42
C SER A 243 3.25 -12.95 -13.77
N VAL A 244 3.58 -13.73 -12.74
CA VAL A 244 4.10 -15.09 -12.89
C VAL A 244 3.21 -16.03 -12.06
N PRO A 245 2.46 -16.96 -12.71
CA PRO A 245 2.31 -17.11 -14.16
C PRO A 245 1.61 -15.89 -14.80
N ASP A 246 1.74 -15.73 -16.12
CA ASP A 246 1.05 -14.67 -16.88
C ASP A 246 -0.42 -15.04 -17.09
N ILE A 247 -1.28 -14.51 -16.24
CA ILE A 247 -2.72 -14.80 -16.27
C ILE A 247 -3.45 -14.05 -17.39
N SER A 248 -2.82 -13.03 -18.00
CA SER A 248 -3.45 -12.21 -19.05
C SER A 248 -3.74 -13.01 -20.32
N MET A 249 -2.97 -14.09 -20.54
CA MET A 249 -3.12 -15.00 -21.67
C MET A 249 -4.28 -15.98 -21.52
N TRP A 250 -4.85 -16.15 -20.32
CA TRP A 250 -5.88 -17.16 -20.04
C TRP A 250 -7.29 -16.68 -20.40
N ASN A 251 -7.50 -16.34 -21.67
CA ASN A 251 -8.81 -15.92 -22.16
C ASN A 251 -9.74 -17.11 -22.49
N LYS A 252 -11.02 -16.83 -22.77
CA LYS A 252 -12.03 -17.86 -23.05
C LYS A 252 -11.68 -18.74 -24.25
N GLU A 253 -11.03 -18.19 -25.28
CA GLU A 253 -10.65 -18.93 -26.48
C GLU A 253 -9.53 -19.93 -26.16
N ILE A 254 -8.49 -19.48 -25.45
CA ILE A 254 -7.40 -20.32 -24.99
C ILE A 254 -7.90 -21.45 -24.07
N LEU A 255 -8.78 -21.16 -23.12
CA LEU A 255 -9.36 -22.20 -22.27
C LEU A 255 -10.16 -23.25 -23.08
N ASN A 256 -10.84 -22.83 -24.15
CA ASN A 256 -11.53 -23.76 -25.04
C ASN A 256 -10.57 -24.61 -25.88
N VAL A 257 -9.45 -24.04 -26.33
CA VAL A 257 -8.38 -24.78 -27.01
C VAL A 257 -7.81 -25.84 -26.07
N LEU A 258 -7.45 -25.47 -24.84
CA LEU A 258 -6.94 -26.40 -23.83
C LEU A 258 -7.94 -27.54 -23.55
N LYS A 259 -9.24 -27.22 -23.40
CA LYS A 259 -10.28 -28.25 -23.20
C LYS A 259 -10.36 -29.25 -24.34
N LYS A 260 -10.26 -28.77 -25.59
CA LYS A 260 -10.26 -29.65 -26.77
C LYS A 260 -8.98 -30.49 -26.85
N TYR A 261 -7.83 -29.89 -26.57
CA TYR A 261 -6.53 -30.54 -26.60
C TYR A 261 -6.45 -31.70 -25.61
N PHE A 262 -6.79 -31.46 -24.34
CA PHE A 262 -6.72 -32.50 -23.31
C PHE A 262 -7.90 -33.47 -23.35
N ASN A 263 -9.12 -32.97 -23.58
CA ASN A 263 -10.37 -33.74 -23.59
C ASN A 263 -10.46 -34.81 -22.48
N HIS A 264 -10.06 -34.44 -21.25
CA HIS A 264 -9.91 -35.38 -20.14
C HIS A 264 -10.36 -34.76 -18.82
N VAL A 265 -10.99 -35.57 -17.96
CA VAL A 265 -11.57 -35.11 -16.68
C VAL A 265 -10.54 -34.48 -15.74
N ILE A 266 -9.30 -35.00 -15.72
CA ILE A 266 -8.19 -34.47 -14.91
C ILE A 266 -7.90 -33.01 -15.30
N ALA A 267 -7.77 -32.71 -16.60
CA ALA A 267 -7.51 -31.34 -17.05
C ALA A 267 -8.73 -30.44 -16.84
N ASN A 268 -9.94 -30.96 -17.08
CA ASN A 268 -11.19 -30.21 -16.90
C ASN A 268 -11.37 -29.71 -15.46
N PHE A 269 -10.85 -30.42 -14.46
CA PHE A 269 -10.83 -29.94 -13.08
C PHE A 269 -10.17 -28.57 -12.95
N ILE A 270 -9.02 -28.38 -13.59
CA ILE A 270 -8.30 -27.10 -13.59
C ILE A 270 -9.01 -26.08 -14.48
N LEU A 271 -9.31 -26.46 -15.72
CA LEU A 271 -9.80 -25.55 -16.74
C LEU A 271 -11.18 -24.98 -16.39
N ASP A 272 -12.09 -25.78 -15.84
CA ASP A 272 -13.40 -25.30 -15.37
C ASP A 272 -13.27 -24.41 -14.13
N SER A 273 -12.36 -24.74 -13.21
CA SER A 273 -12.08 -23.91 -12.04
C SER A 273 -11.57 -22.53 -12.43
N ILE A 274 -10.59 -22.48 -13.34
CA ILE A 274 -10.02 -21.22 -13.85
C ILE A 274 -11.08 -20.45 -14.65
N ALA A 275 -11.85 -21.12 -15.52
CA ALA A 275 -12.93 -20.48 -16.28
C ALA A 275 -14.00 -19.87 -15.38
N TYR A 276 -14.34 -20.54 -14.27
CA TYR A 276 -15.27 -20.03 -13.28
C TYR A 276 -14.72 -18.81 -12.55
N MET A 277 -13.46 -18.89 -12.09
CA MET A 277 -12.82 -17.82 -11.33
C MET A 277 -12.52 -16.58 -12.18
N ALA A 278 -12.15 -16.75 -13.46
CA ALA A 278 -11.84 -15.65 -14.36
C ALA A 278 -13.07 -15.05 -15.05
N PHE A 279 -14.07 -15.88 -15.38
CA PHE A 279 -15.16 -15.49 -16.28
C PHE A 279 -16.58 -15.85 -15.80
N SER A 280 -16.71 -16.37 -14.57
CA SER A 280 -17.99 -16.85 -14.01
C SER A 280 -18.70 -17.88 -14.90
N ILE A 281 -17.93 -18.64 -15.68
CA ILE A 281 -18.45 -19.77 -16.46
C ILE A 281 -18.68 -20.93 -15.51
N GLU A 282 -19.92 -21.40 -15.41
CA GLU A 282 -20.28 -22.47 -14.49
C GLU A 282 -19.51 -23.77 -14.82
N PRO A 283 -18.80 -24.37 -13.84
CA PRO A 283 -18.14 -25.65 -14.00
C PRO A 283 -19.13 -26.76 -14.37
N ALA A 284 -18.68 -27.76 -15.12
CA ALA A 284 -19.47 -28.96 -15.35
C ALA A 284 -19.82 -29.65 -14.02
N LYS A 285 -20.99 -30.29 -13.96
CA LYS A 285 -21.46 -31.02 -12.77
C LYS A 285 -20.42 -32.01 -12.24
N GLU A 286 -19.73 -32.72 -13.13
CA GLU A 286 -18.67 -33.67 -12.79
C GLU A 286 -17.51 -33.00 -12.04
N VAL A 287 -17.09 -31.79 -12.45
CA VAL A 287 -16.03 -31.02 -11.77
C VAL A 287 -16.50 -30.51 -10.41
N LYS A 288 -17.74 -30.02 -10.29
CA LYS A 288 -18.32 -29.64 -8.99
C LYS A 288 -18.29 -30.82 -8.00
N MET A 289 -18.70 -32.00 -8.47
CA MET A 289 -18.67 -33.22 -7.67
C MET A 289 -17.26 -33.66 -7.30
N LEU A 290 -16.28 -33.44 -8.19
CA LEU A 290 -14.87 -33.74 -7.91
C LEU A 290 -14.31 -32.87 -6.77
N HIS A 291 -14.60 -31.56 -6.77
CA HIS A 291 -14.26 -30.69 -5.63
C HIS A 291 -14.90 -31.17 -4.33
N CYS A 292 -16.19 -31.52 -4.35
CA CYS A 292 -16.88 -32.06 -3.16
C CYS A 292 -16.20 -33.33 -2.66
N ASN A 293 -15.86 -34.25 -3.55
CA ASN A 293 -15.24 -35.53 -3.19
C ASN A 293 -13.81 -35.37 -2.66
N LEU A 294 -12.98 -34.53 -3.28
CA LEU A 294 -11.62 -34.24 -2.82
C LEU A 294 -11.63 -33.58 -1.43
N LEU A 295 -12.51 -32.59 -1.24
CA LEU A 295 -12.65 -31.90 0.03
C LEU A 295 -13.22 -32.81 1.13
N MET A 296 -14.23 -33.63 0.81
CA MET A 296 -14.78 -34.63 1.73
C MET A 296 -13.70 -35.60 2.21
N LYS A 297 -12.90 -36.16 1.29
CA LYS A 297 -11.79 -37.07 1.64
C LYS A 297 -10.76 -36.41 2.55
N ALA A 298 -10.43 -35.13 2.32
CA ALA A 298 -9.51 -34.39 3.18
C ALA A 298 -10.06 -34.24 4.61
N ILE A 299 -11.36 -33.94 4.75
CA ILE A 299 -12.02 -33.84 6.06
C ILE A 299 -12.06 -35.22 6.75
N GLU A 300 -12.47 -36.27 6.04
CA GLU A 300 -12.55 -37.64 6.57
C GLU A 300 -11.17 -38.20 6.96
N SER A 301 -10.08 -37.72 6.33
CA SER A 301 -8.70 -38.09 6.67
C SER A 301 -8.16 -37.38 7.92
N GLY A 302 -8.94 -36.47 8.53
CA GLY A 302 -8.54 -35.75 9.73
C GLY A 302 -7.64 -34.53 9.48
N GLU A 303 -7.66 -33.96 8.26
CA GLU A 303 -6.91 -32.73 7.99
C GLU A 303 -7.40 -31.57 8.87
N GLY A 304 -6.46 -30.79 9.39
CA GLY A 304 -6.76 -29.69 10.29
C GLY A 304 -7.65 -28.62 9.63
N SER A 305 -8.63 -28.10 10.37
CA SER A 305 -9.61 -27.13 9.86
C SER A 305 -8.99 -25.93 9.13
N TYR A 306 -7.86 -25.41 9.61
CA TYR A 306 -7.13 -24.34 8.93
C TYR A 306 -6.76 -24.68 7.48
N LYS A 307 -6.27 -25.90 7.22
CA LYS A 307 -5.92 -26.36 5.87
C LYS A 307 -7.16 -26.52 4.99
N ILE A 308 -8.27 -26.96 5.58
CA ILE A 308 -9.54 -27.09 4.87
C ILE A 308 -10.04 -25.71 4.41
N PHE A 309 -10.14 -24.73 5.32
CA PHE A 309 -10.62 -23.38 4.99
C PHE A 309 -9.71 -22.62 4.01
N SER A 310 -8.39 -22.88 4.06
CA SER A 310 -7.44 -22.28 3.12
C SER A 310 -7.35 -23.01 1.79
N SER A 311 -8.00 -24.17 1.64
CA SER A 311 -7.89 -24.98 0.43
C SER A 311 -8.65 -24.40 -0.76
N SER A 312 -8.08 -24.58 -1.95
CA SER A 312 -8.72 -24.12 -3.19
C SER A 312 -10.10 -24.72 -3.46
N SER A 313 -10.33 -26.01 -3.19
CA SER A 313 -11.65 -26.64 -3.38
C SER A 313 -12.70 -26.09 -2.42
N TYR A 314 -12.32 -25.78 -1.18
CA TYR A 314 -13.21 -25.10 -0.24
C TYR A 314 -13.60 -23.71 -0.75
N ARG A 315 -12.63 -22.92 -1.23
CA ARG A 315 -12.90 -21.58 -1.77
C ARG A 315 -13.79 -21.60 -3.01
N ILE A 316 -13.52 -22.48 -3.97
CA ILE A 316 -14.35 -22.63 -5.19
C ILE A 316 -15.79 -23.00 -4.79
N LEU A 317 -15.95 -24.00 -3.93
CA LEU A 317 -17.27 -24.44 -3.48
C LEU A 317 -17.99 -23.34 -2.69
N SER A 318 -17.32 -22.59 -1.82
CA SER A 318 -17.86 -21.40 -1.15
C SER A 318 -18.48 -20.44 -2.16
N TYR A 319 -17.73 -20.06 -3.19
CA TYR A 319 -18.22 -19.18 -4.25
C TYR A 319 -19.41 -19.78 -5.01
N LEU A 320 -19.36 -21.07 -5.37
CA LEU A 320 -20.46 -21.75 -6.05
C LEU A 320 -21.76 -21.77 -5.20
N HIS A 321 -21.65 -21.89 -3.88
CA HIS A 321 -22.80 -21.80 -2.97
C HIS A 321 -23.36 -20.38 -2.91
N GLN A 322 -22.49 -19.37 -2.77
CA GLN A 322 -22.87 -17.95 -2.77
C GLN A 322 -23.61 -17.58 -4.07
N ASP A 323 -23.15 -18.11 -5.21
CA ASP A 323 -23.75 -17.88 -6.53
C ASP A 323 -24.95 -18.80 -6.85
N LYS A 324 -25.30 -19.70 -5.92
CA LYS A 324 -26.43 -20.64 -6.02
C LYS A 324 -26.31 -21.63 -7.19
N LEU A 325 -25.08 -21.98 -7.58
CA LEU A 325 -24.74 -22.87 -8.70
C LEU A 325 -24.62 -24.36 -8.32
N MET A 326 -24.97 -24.73 -7.07
CA MET A 326 -24.93 -26.13 -6.61
C MET A 326 -26.28 -26.86 -6.70
N ARG A 327 -27.31 -26.25 -7.31
CA ARG A 327 -28.70 -26.76 -7.29
C ARG A 327 -28.88 -28.09 -8.03
N ASP A 328 -28.16 -28.28 -9.13
CA ASP A 328 -28.12 -29.48 -9.96
C ASP A 328 -27.42 -30.67 -9.28
N CYS A 329 -26.60 -30.40 -8.26
CA CYS A 329 -25.93 -31.40 -7.41
C CYS A 329 -26.80 -31.88 -6.24
N ASN A 330 -27.91 -31.22 -5.89
CA ASN A 330 -28.69 -31.49 -4.69
C ASN A 330 -29.23 -32.93 -4.56
N LYS A 331 -29.39 -33.64 -5.68
CA LYS A 331 -29.86 -35.05 -5.70
C LYS A 331 -28.72 -36.07 -5.69
N GLU A 332 -27.47 -35.64 -5.83
CA GLU A 332 -26.31 -36.51 -5.87
C GLU A 332 -25.96 -37.03 -4.47
N LYS A 333 -25.78 -38.35 -4.37
CA LYS A 333 -25.50 -39.02 -3.08
C LYS A 333 -24.22 -38.50 -2.43
N ASP A 334 -23.18 -38.29 -3.22
CA ASP A 334 -21.88 -37.81 -2.75
C ASP A 334 -21.94 -36.38 -2.23
N TYR A 335 -22.73 -35.52 -2.86
CA TYR A 335 -22.91 -34.13 -2.40
C TYR A 335 -23.72 -34.09 -1.09
N ILE A 336 -24.77 -34.91 -0.98
CA ILE A 336 -25.53 -35.06 0.28
C ILE A 336 -24.60 -35.58 1.39
N LYS A 337 -23.72 -36.54 1.09
CA LYS A 337 -22.74 -37.06 2.05
C LYS A 337 -21.75 -35.97 2.48
N PHE A 338 -21.19 -35.23 1.54
CA PHE A 338 -20.31 -34.09 1.80
C PHE A 338 -20.94 -33.05 2.73
N LEU A 339 -22.20 -32.66 2.47
CA LEU A 339 -22.90 -31.71 3.34
C LEU A 339 -23.09 -32.27 4.75
N ARG A 340 -23.37 -33.57 4.91
CA ARG A 340 -23.47 -34.19 6.25
C ARG A 340 -22.15 -34.10 7.02
N VAL A 341 -21.03 -34.38 6.37
CA VAL A 341 -19.69 -34.30 6.97
C VAL A 341 -19.39 -32.89 7.50
N ILE A 342 -19.70 -31.84 6.72
CA ILE A 342 -19.55 -30.45 7.18
C ILE A 342 -20.54 -30.11 8.31
N GLN A 343 -21.76 -30.65 8.24
CA GLN A 343 -22.82 -30.37 9.23
C GLN A 343 -22.60 -31.08 10.58
N GLU A 344 -21.66 -32.02 10.66
CA GLU A 344 -21.23 -32.67 11.91
C GLU A 344 -20.32 -31.78 12.76
N TRP A 345 -19.71 -30.74 12.18
CA TRP A 345 -18.86 -29.80 12.92
C TRP A 345 -19.64 -29.06 14.00
N LYS A 346 -19.11 -29.08 15.23
CA LYS A 346 -19.71 -28.49 16.43
C LYS A 346 -19.02 -27.22 16.92
N GLU A 347 -17.82 -26.94 16.44
CA GLU A 347 -17.03 -25.79 16.88
C GLU A 347 -17.65 -24.48 16.33
N PRO A 348 -18.09 -23.54 17.18
CA PRO A 348 -18.81 -22.35 16.73
C PRO A 348 -18.04 -21.50 15.72
N SER A 349 -16.73 -21.35 15.91
CA SER A 349 -15.86 -20.59 14.99
C SER A 349 -15.86 -21.19 13.57
N GLN A 350 -15.78 -22.51 13.46
CA GLN A 350 -15.84 -23.21 12.18
C GLN A 350 -17.21 -23.09 11.52
N ILE A 351 -18.29 -23.18 12.30
CA ILE A 351 -19.66 -23.05 11.80
C ILE A 351 -19.93 -21.63 11.27
N MET A 352 -19.39 -20.61 11.94
CA MET A 352 -19.49 -19.22 11.47
C MET A 352 -18.79 -19.04 10.13
N ASN A 353 -17.57 -19.57 9.97
CA ASN A 353 -16.83 -19.50 8.70
C ASN A 353 -17.63 -20.13 7.55
N ILE A 354 -18.10 -21.38 7.70
CA ILE A 354 -18.87 -22.04 6.62
C ILE A 354 -20.16 -21.28 6.28
N LYS A 355 -20.79 -20.64 7.27
CA LYS A 355 -22.00 -19.83 7.04
C LYS A 355 -21.69 -18.56 6.25
N GLU A 356 -20.61 -17.85 6.61
CA GLU A 356 -20.15 -16.65 5.90
C GLU A 356 -19.71 -16.99 4.47
N ASP A 357 -19.11 -18.16 4.30
CA ASP A 357 -18.73 -18.76 3.02
C ASP A 357 -19.93 -19.33 2.22
N GLY A 358 -21.16 -19.13 2.69
CA GLY A 358 -22.38 -19.47 1.95
C GLY A 358 -22.78 -20.95 1.99
N TYR A 359 -22.05 -21.81 2.69
CA TYR A 359 -22.41 -23.22 2.82
C TYR A 359 -23.73 -23.42 3.60
N PRO A 360 -24.52 -24.45 3.25
CA PRO A 360 -25.72 -24.78 4.01
C PRO A 360 -25.39 -25.33 5.40
N ILE A 361 -25.75 -24.58 6.44
CA ILE A 361 -25.68 -25.02 7.84
C ILE A 361 -26.97 -25.66 8.33
N SER A 362 -26.84 -26.68 9.19
CA SER A 362 -27.98 -27.40 9.79
C SER A 362 -28.74 -26.54 10.81
N LYS A 363 -29.95 -26.96 11.20
CA LYS A 363 -30.71 -26.28 12.28
C LYS A 363 -29.94 -26.32 13.61
N GLU A 364 -29.28 -27.44 13.90
CA GLU A 364 -28.49 -27.61 15.12
C GLU A 364 -27.29 -26.66 15.15
N GLN A 365 -26.54 -26.56 14.05
CA GLN A 365 -25.42 -25.63 13.90
C GLN A 365 -25.85 -24.16 14.08
N ARG A 366 -27.04 -23.78 13.58
CA ARG A 366 -27.60 -22.44 13.83
C ARG A 366 -27.84 -22.19 15.31
N THR A 367 -28.36 -23.17 16.04
CA THR A 367 -28.55 -23.07 17.49
C THR A 367 -27.21 -22.91 18.21
N ILE A 368 -26.21 -23.72 17.87
CA ILE A 368 -24.85 -23.65 18.44
C ILE A 368 -24.24 -22.25 18.27
N VAL A 369 -24.26 -21.70 17.05
CA VAL A 369 -23.70 -20.35 16.78
C VAL A 369 -24.47 -19.27 17.53
N THR A 370 -25.80 -19.37 17.56
CA THR A 370 -26.64 -18.39 18.26
C THR A 370 -26.35 -18.41 19.76
N GLU A 371 -26.23 -19.59 20.35
CA GLU A 371 -25.92 -19.78 21.77
C GLU A 371 -24.50 -19.32 22.10
N PHE A 372 -23.52 -19.64 21.25
CA PHE A 372 -22.14 -19.17 21.38
C PHE A 372 -22.05 -17.64 21.34
N LEU A 373 -22.63 -17.00 20.32
CA LEU A 373 -22.60 -15.54 20.18
C LEU A 373 -23.33 -14.84 21.33
N THR A 374 -24.44 -15.43 21.81
CA THR A 374 -25.18 -14.91 22.96
C THR A 374 -24.37 -15.01 24.25
N ASN A 375 -23.54 -16.05 24.40
CA ASN A 375 -22.74 -16.28 25.60
C ASN A 375 -21.28 -15.84 25.50
N LYS A 376 -20.83 -15.27 24.37
CA LYS A 376 -19.42 -14.93 24.12
C LYS A 376 -18.81 -14.00 25.16
N PHE A 377 -19.61 -13.13 25.77
CA PHE A 377 -19.17 -12.26 26.86
C PHE A 377 -18.74 -13.04 28.14
N LYS A 378 -19.18 -14.29 28.30
CA LYS A 378 -18.78 -15.13 29.44
C LYS A 378 -17.32 -15.57 29.40
N GLU A 379 -16.66 -15.46 28.24
CA GLU A 379 -15.23 -15.72 28.07
C GLU A 379 -14.35 -14.88 29.00
N ILE A 380 -14.89 -13.78 29.57
CA ILE A 380 -14.18 -13.01 30.58
C ILE A 380 -13.73 -13.89 31.73
N ASP A 381 -14.43 -14.99 32.06
CA ASP A 381 -14.05 -15.91 33.13
C ASP A 381 -12.70 -16.60 32.85
N ASN A 382 -12.37 -16.80 31.57
CA ASN A 382 -11.13 -17.44 31.09
C ASN A 382 -9.98 -16.46 30.78
N VAL A 383 -10.15 -15.17 31.08
CA VAL A 383 -9.09 -14.15 30.94
C VAL A 383 -8.12 -14.24 32.13
N TYR A 384 -6.86 -14.61 31.89
CA TYR A 384 -5.87 -14.80 32.96
C TYR A 384 -4.70 -13.82 32.91
N THR A 385 -4.46 -13.18 31.77
CA THR A 385 -3.40 -12.18 31.57
C THR A 385 -3.93 -10.84 31.09
N ILE A 386 -3.08 -9.80 31.12
CA ILE A 386 -3.42 -8.48 30.58
C ILE A 386 -3.60 -8.51 29.04
N ASN A 387 -2.88 -9.41 28.34
CA ASN A 387 -3.02 -9.59 26.90
C ASN A 387 -4.35 -10.27 26.54
N ASP A 388 -4.77 -11.29 27.31
CA ASP A 388 -6.08 -11.92 27.13
C ASP A 388 -7.20 -10.89 27.35
N LEU A 389 -7.03 -10.00 28.34
CA LEU A 389 -7.99 -8.93 28.60
C LEU A 389 -8.06 -7.95 27.43
N LEU A 390 -6.92 -7.54 26.86
CA LEU A 390 -6.89 -6.68 25.68
C LEU A 390 -7.66 -7.32 24.52
N GLY A 391 -7.36 -8.58 24.20
CA GLY A 391 -8.07 -9.32 23.14
C GLY A 391 -9.56 -9.51 23.43
N TYR A 392 -9.95 -9.67 24.70
CA TYR A 392 -11.36 -9.71 25.12
C TYR A 392 -12.07 -8.37 24.85
N LEU A 393 -11.43 -7.24 25.17
CA LEU A 393 -12.02 -5.89 25.05
C LEU A 393 -12.16 -5.42 23.60
N GLU A 394 -11.31 -5.90 22.69
CA GLU A 394 -11.34 -5.53 21.28
C GLU A 394 -12.50 -6.19 20.50
N ASP A 395 -13.07 -7.28 21.02
CA ASP A 395 -14.16 -8.02 20.37
C ASP A 395 -15.54 -7.40 20.61
N GLU A 396 -16.04 -6.69 19.59
CA GLU A 396 -17.29 -5.94 19.67
C GLU A 396 -18.53 -6.78 19.96
N ILE A 397 -18.53 -8.07 19.56
CA ILE A 397 -19.68 -8.95 19.71
C ILE A 397 -20.03 -9.10 21.19
N LYS A 398 -19.01 -9.14 22.05
CA LYS A 398 -19.16 -9.30 23.50
C LYS A 398 -19.94 -8.15 24.14
N THR A 399 -19.94 -6.96 23.54
CA THR A 399 -20.68 -5.80 24.07
C THR A 399 -22.20 -5.91 23.90
N LYS A 400 -22.70 -6.69 22.93
CA LYS A 400 -24.12 -6.69 22.54
C LYS A 400 -25.05 -7.30 23.59
N GLN A 401 -24.62 -8.39 24.23
CA GLN A 401 -25.46 -9.19 25.13
C GLN A 401 -24.94 -9.27 26.57
N ILE A 402 -23.79 -8.63 26.88
CA ILE A 402 -23.22 -8.62 28.23
C ILE A 402 -24.24 -8.14 29.26
N SER A 403 -24.28 -8.82 30.41
CA SER A 403 -25.10 -8.44 31.56
C SER A 403 -24.32 -7.57 32.55
N THR A 404 -25.02 -6.91 33.47
CA THR A 404 -24.40 -6.11 34.53
C THR A 404 -23.42 -6.93 35.39
N GLU A 405 -23.75 -8.18 35.70
CA GLU A 405 -22.87 -9.08 36.47
C GLU A 405 -21.53 -9.31 35.75
N TYR A 406 -21.58 -9.61 34.45
CA TYR A 406 -20.36 -9.87 33.68
C TYR A 406 -19.57 -8.60 33.40
N LEU A 407 -20.23 -7.44 33.27
CA LEU A 407 -19.54 -6.16 33.19
C LEU A 407 -18.77 -5.84 34.48
N GLN A 408 -19.32 -6.17 35.66
CA GLN A 408 -18.60 -6.05 36.92
C GLN A 408 -17.36 -6.93 36.95
N ARG A 409 -17.44 -8.18 36.46
CA ARG A 409 -16.26 -9.05 36.33
C ARG A 409 -15.20 -8.48 35.38
N VAL A 410 -15.60 -7.84 34.28
CA VAL A 410 -14.67 -7.12 33.39
C VAL A 410 -13.97 -5.99 34.15
N SER A 411 -14.71 -5.16 34.90
CA SER A 411 -14.15 -4.09 35.73
C SER A 411 -13.15 -4.62 36.78
N GLU A 412 -13.49 -5.71 37.46
CA GLU A 412 -12.61 -6.37 38.44
C GLU A 412 -11.31 -6.88 37.81
N LYS A 413 -11.40 -7.56 36.66
CA LYS A 413 -10.22 -8.03 35.93
C LYS A 413 -9.40 -6.87 35.38
N PHE A 414 -10.05 -5.83 34.85
CA PHE A 414 -9.39 -4.60 34.41
C PHE A 414 -8.57 -3.97 35.54
N LYS A 415 -9.16 -3.76 36.71
CA LYS A 415 -8.47 -3.22 37.88
C LYS A 415 -7.30 -4.11 38.30
N LYS A 416 -7.54 -5.41 38.47
CA LYS A 416 -6.52 -6.40 38.87
C LYS A 416 -5.31 -6.38 37.93
N TYR A 417 -5.53 -6.39 36.62
CA TYR A 417 -4.43 -6.52 35.65
C TYR A 417 -3.72 -5.19 35.39
N THR A 418 -4.43 -4.06 35.44
CA THR A 418 -3.80 -2.75 35.27
C THR A 418 -3.00 -2.32 36.52
N GLU A 419 -3.41 -2.70 37.72
CA GLU A 419 -2.65 -2.41 38.96
C GLU A 419 -1.36 -3.24 39.07
N LYS A 420 -1.41 -4.52 38.66
CA LYS A 420 -0.27 -5.45 38.75
C LYS A 420 0.79 -5.26 37.67
N ASN A 421 0.47 -4.56 36.59
CA ASN A 421 1.38 -4.38 35.46
C ASN A 421 1.86 -2.93 35.37
N THR A 422 3.11 -2.76 34.94
CA THR A 422 3.73 -1.46 34.65
C THR A 422 4.11 -1.31 33.18
N SER A 423 3.91 -2.36 32.38
CA SER A 423 4.19 -2.40 30.95
C SER A 423 3.36 -1.38 30.14
N VAL A 424 3.89 -0.99 28.99
CA VAL A 424 3.25 -0.12 27.99
C VAL A 424 1.85 -0.58 27.55
N ILE A 425 1.56 -1.89 27.67
CA ILE A 425 0.26 -2.49 27.35
C ILE A 425 -0.89 -1.90 28.20
N VAL A 426 -0.60 -1.40 29.40
CA VAL A 426 -1.61 -0.81 30.29
C VAL A 426 -2.37 0.32 29.56
N SER A 427 -1.67 1.17 28.82
CA SER A 427 -2.27 2.27 28.06
C SER A 427 -3.23 1.77 26.97
N SER A 428 -2.86 0.70 26.27
CA SER A 428 -3.72 0.06 25.26
C SER A 428 -4.98 -0.54 25.88
N VAL A 429 -4.86 -1.17 27.06
CA VAL A 429 -6.01 -1.73 27.79
C VAL A 429 -6.95 -0.65 28.31
N TYR A 430 -6.43 0.48 28.81
CA TYR A 430 -7.26 1.63 29.19
C TYR A 430 -8.05 2.16 28.00
N TYR A 431 -7.40 2.34 26.85
CA TYR A 431 -8.06 2.75 25.61
C TYR A 431 -9.13 1.74 25.16
N ALA A 432 -8.78 0.45 25.05
CA ALA A 432 -9.69 -0.60 24.64
C ALA A 432 -10.90 -0.73 25.58
N TYR A 433 -10.70 -0.58 26.90
CA TYR A 433 -11.79 -0.65 27.86
C TYR A 433 -12.75 0.55 27.74
N MET A 434 -12.24 1.76 27.55
CA MET A 434 -13.09 2.92 27.30
C MET A 434 -13.93 2.74 26.02
N ILE A 435 -13.32 2.25 24.95
CA ILE A 435 -14.03 1.92 23.70
C ILE A 435 -15.09 0.84 23.93
N PHE A 436 -14.78 -0.20 24.70
CA PHE A 436 -15.71 -1.26 25.08
C PHE A 436 -16.95 -0.69 25.82
N LEU A 437 -16.74 0.19 26.80
CA LEU A 437 -17.82 0.86 27.54
C LEU A 437 -18.66 1.79 26.65
N ILE A 438 -18.03 2.53 25.73
CA ILE A 438 -18.73 3.36 24.74
C ILE A 438 -19.65 2.49 23.86
N LYS A 439 -19.15 1.33 23.40
CA LYS A 439 -19.93 0.39 22.58
C LYS A 439 -21.11 -0.20 23.35
N ILE A 440 -20.94 -0.55 24.63
CA ILE A 440 -22.05 -0.97 25.50
C ILE A 440 -23.10 0.13 25.58
N THR A 441 -22.69 1.38 25.83
CA THR A 441 -23.62 2.52 25.96
C THR A 441 -24.48 2.72 24.70
N LYS A 442 -23.88 2.51 23.52
CA LYS A 442 -24.55 2.64 22.23
C LYS A 442 -25.46 1.46 21.90
N ASN A 443 -24.97 0.23 22.11
CA ASN A 443 -25.52 -0.97 21.47
C ASN A 443 -26.18 -1.97 22.42
N ASN A 444 -26.01 -1.84 23.74
CA ASN A 444 -26.51 -2.79 24.73
C ASN A 444 -27.76 -2.26 25.44
N GLN A 445 -28.77 -3.12 25.63
CA GLN A 445 -30.01 -2.81 26.34
C GLN A 445 -30.12 -3.47 27.73
N ASN A 446 -29.21 -4.41 28.04
CA ASN A 446 -29.23 -5.26 29.23
C ASN A 446 -28.51 -4.64 30.44
N VAL A 447 -27.76 -3.55 30.23
CA VAL A 447 -26.95 -2.89 31.26
C VAL A 447 -27.46 -1.48 31.52
N ASP A 448 -27.47 -1.06 32.79
CA ASP A 448 -27.77 0.32 33.17
C ASP A 448 -26.71 1.29 32.61
N LYS A 449 -27.13 2.14 31.68
CA LYS A 449 -26.26 3.16 31.05
C LYS A 449 -25.66 4.13 32.06
N ARG A 450 -26.33 4.41 33.19
CA ARG A 450 -25.76 5.25 34.25
C ARG A 450 -24.61 4.57 34.97
N TYR A 451 -24.68 3.25 35.15
CA TYR A 451 -23.56 2.49 35.69
C TYR A 451 -22.35 2.57 34.76
N VAL A 452 -22.55 2.34 33.46
CA VAL A 452 -21.48 2.42 32.45
C VAL A 452 -20.84 3.82 32.42
N GLN A 453 -21.65 4.89 32.47
CA GLN A 453 -21.14 6.26 32.52
C GLN A 453 -20.32 6.54 33.79
N LYS A 454 -20.75 6.04 34.95
CA LYS A 454 -19.99 6.16 36.20
C LYS A 454 -18.64 5.45 36.10
N GLU A 455 -18.60 4.27 35.49
CA GLU A 455 -17.36 3.52 35.25
C GLU A 455 -16.42 4.28 34.30
N MET A 456 -16.94 4.82 33.20
CA MET A 456 -16.17 5.63 32.25
C MET A 456 -15.53 6.85 32.94
N ILE A 457 -16.29 7.58 33.77
CA ILE A 457 -15.77 8.70 34.55
C ILE A 457 -14.71 8.23 35.55
N HIS A 458 -14.95 7.10 36.20
CA HIS A 458 -14.03 6.54 37.19
C HIS A 458 -12.67 6.19 36.56
N ILE A 459 -12.64 5.44 35.46
CA ILE A 459 -11.39 5.04 34.82
C ILE A 459 -10.63 6.23 34.22
N GLN A 460 -11.35 7.25 33.72
CA GLN A 460 -10.73 8.48 33.22
C GLN A 460 -10.03 9.25 34.36
N LYS A 461 -10.70 9.39 35.51
CA LYS A 461 -10.10 10.03 36.69
C LYS A 461 -8.88 9.27 37.21
N ILE A 462 -8.98 7.94 37.35
CA ILE A 462 -7.84 7.10 37.77
C ILE A 462 -6.67 7.27 36.81
N TRP A 463 -6.94 7.31 35.50
CA TRP A 463 -5.91 7.55 34.50
C TRP A 463 -5.19 8.87 34.77
N GLN A 464 -5.96 9.97 34.81
CA GLN A 464 -5.44 11.33 34.94
C GLN A 464 -4.73 11.57 36.26
N GLU A 465 -5.27 11.08 37.37
CA GLU A 465 -4.76 11.35 38.72
C GLU A 465 -3.61 10.42 39.14
N THR A 466 -3.45 9.25 38.50
CA THR A 466 -2.49 8.24 38.99
C THR A 466 -1.73 7.52 37.88
N ILE A 467 -2.43 6.96 36.88
CA ILE A 467 -1.78 6.03 35.93
C ILE A 467 -0.92 6.76 34.91
N TYR A 468 -1.35 7.94 34.44
CA TYR A 468 -0.63 8.73 33.44
C TYR A 468 0.83 8.99 33.87
N GLU A 469 1.04 9.58 35.05
CA GLU A 469 2.40 9.85 35.55
C GLU A 469 3.21 8.56 35.74
N LYS A 470 2.57 7.49 36.23
CA LYS A 470 3.24 6.19 36.43
C LYS A 470 3.71 5.60 35.09
N GLN A 471 2.90 5.70 34.05
CA GLN A 471 3.27 5.23 32.71
C GLN A 471 4.36 6.09 32.08
N CYS A 472 4.27 7.42 32.20
CA CYS A 472 5.32 8.32 31.72
C CYS A 472 6.68 8.04 32.38
N LYS A 473 6.72 7.74 33.68
CA LYS A 473 7.96 7.36 34.40
C LYS A 473 8.57 6.05 33.93
N ASN A 474 7.78 5.16 33.33
CA ASN A 474 8.26 3.89 32.78
C ASN A 474 8.76 4.01 31.33
N MET A 475 8.65 5.20 30.71
CA MET A 475 9.15 5.43 29.37
C MET A 475 10.66 5.75 29.39
N HIS A 476 11.35 5.29 28.35
CA HIS A 476 12.73 5.71 28.11
C HIS A 476 12.73 7.12 27.52
N VAL A 477 13.52 8.01 28.13
CA VAL A 477 13.72 9.37 27.62
C VAL A 477 14.95 9.38 26.73
N PHE A 478 14.74 9.60 25.45
CA PHE A 478 15.81 9.98 24.52
C PHE A 478 15.86 11.50 24.50
N SER A 479 17.02 12.07 24.80
CA SER A 479 17.25 13.51 24.73
C SER A 479 18.43 13.81 23.82
N TYR A 480 18.31 14.90 23.07
CA TYR A 480 19.34 15.42 22.19
C TYR A 480 19.45 16.92 22.45
N GLU A 481 20.66 17.39 22.72
CA GLU A 481 20.94 18.80 22.95
C GLU A 481 21.71 19.36 21.76
N LYS A 482 21.31 20.56 21.31
CA LYS A 482 21.99 21.29 20.25
C LYS A 482 22.13 22.74 20.66
N GLU A 483 23.36 23.24 20.62
CA GLU A 483 23.64 24.66 20.84
C GLU A 483 23.56 25.43 19.51
N VAL A 484 22.90 26.58 19.52
CA VAL A 484 22.75 27.48 18.37
C VAL A 484 23.24 28.86 18.79
N LYS A 485 24.08 29.50 17.98
CA LYS A 485 24.64 30.82 18.30
C LYS A 485 23.54 31.87 18.31
N THR A 486 23.60 32.80 19.27
CA THR A 486 22.63 33.91 19.37
C THR A 486 22.53 34.73 18.08
N GLU A 487 23.63 34.95 17.37
CA GLU A 487 23.65 35.66 16.09
C GLU A 487 22.78 34.98 15.02
N GLU A 488 22.77 33.64 14.99
CA GLU A 488 21.92 32.86 14.07
C GLU A 488 20.44 32.96 14.47
N LEU A 489 20.13 32.96 15.76
CA LEU A 489 18.77 33.14 16.28
C LEU A 489 18.22 34.54 15.97
N VAL A 490 19.05 35.59 16.11
CA VAL A 490 18.70 36.96 15.72
C VAL A 490 18.42 37.03 14.23
N LYS A 491 19.32 36.51 13.39
CA LYS A 491 19.16 36.48 11.93
C LYS A 491 17.90 35.73 11.50
N PHE A 492 17.63 34.56 12.09
CA PHE A 492 16.40 33.80 11.85
C PHE A 492 15.16 34.60 12.23
N SER A 493 15.18 35.25 13.40
CA SER A 493 14.06 36.05 13.89
C SER A 493 13.78 37.26 12.99
N ASP A 494 14.83 37.96 12.55
CA ASP A 494 14.72 39.10 11.63
C ASP A 494 14.11 38.70 10.28
N LEU A 495 14.59 37.60 9.70
CA LEU A 495 14.04 37.06 8.45
C LEU A 495 12.57 36.63 8.61
N SER A 496 12.23 36.03 9.74
CA SER A 496 10.86 35.56 10.03
C SER A 496 9.88 36.72 10.21
N LEU A 497 10.33 37.83 10.79
CA LEU A 497 9.54 39.06 10.90
C LEU A 497 9.38 39.75 9.54
N LEU A 498 10.46 39.83 8.75
CA LEU A 498 10.44 40.49 7.44
C LEU A 498 9.58 39.74 6.42
N ASN A 499 9.66 38.41 6.39
CA ASN A 499 8.90 37.59 5.47
C ASN A 499 8.36 36.33 6.19
N PRO A 500 7.12 36.39 6.72
CA PRO A 500 6.54 35.28 7.47
C PRO A 500 6.23 34.05 6.60
N ILE A 501 6.23 34.16 5.27
CA ILE A 501 6.07 33.01 4.36
C ILE A 501 7.30 32.09 4.45
N ILE A 502 8.51 32.63 4.61
CA ILE A 502 9.73 31.83 4.80
C ILE A 502 9.63 31.02 6.09
N PHE A 503 9.13 31.64 7.16
CA PHE A 503 8.85 30.95 8.42
C PHE A 503 7.86 29.81 8.21
N ALA A 504 6.73 30.07 7.53
CA ALA A 504 5.74 29.04 7.22
C ALA A 504 6.32 27.85 6.42
N LYS A 505 7.15 28.11 5.39
CA LYS A 505 7.81 27.07 4.60
C LYS A 505 8.70 26.15 5.45
N SER A 506 9.32 26.68 6.49
CA SER A 506 10.13 25.87 7.42
C SER A 506 9.27 24.96 8.30
N CYS A 507 8.05 25.40 8.63
CA CYS A 507 7.11 24.68 9.49
C CYS A 507 6.31 23.62 8.74
N THR A 508 5.76 23.95 7.58
CA THR A 508 4.85 23.10 6.81
C THR A 508 5.39 22.83 5.41
N PRO A 509 6.20 21.77 5.22
CA PRO A 509 6.68 21.36 3.90
C PRO A 509 5.50 21.05 2.96
N SER A 510 5.21 21.96 2.04
CA SER A 510 4.07 21.88 1.12
C SER A 510 4.45 21.72 -0.36
N SER A 511 5.74 21.81 -0.70
CA SER A 511 6.20 21.55 -2.08
C SER A 511 6.32 20.06 -2.36
N GLU A 512 6.18 19.66 -3.63
CA GLU A 512 6.32 18.26 -4.07
C GLU A 512 7.60 17.63 -3.53
N LYS A 513 8.74 18.32 -3.69
CA LYS A 513 10.04 17.85 -3.21
C LYS A 513 10.06 17.64 -1.70
N ALA A 514 9.48 18.56 -0.94
CA ALA A 514 9.49 18.49 0.51
C ALA A 514 8.57 17.37 1.02
N VAL A 515 7.38 17.22 0.43
CA VAL A 515 6.45 16.12 0.72
C VAL A 515 7.09 14.78 0.38
N LEU A 516 7.69 14.66 -0.81
CA LEU A 516 8.38 13.43 -1.23
C LEU A 516 9.56 13.08 -0.33
N ASN A 517 10.32 14.06 0.17
CA ASN A 517 11.38 13.81 1.13
C ASN A 517 10.86 13.24 2.45
N VAL A 518 9.70 13.70 2.93
CA VAL A 518 9.04 13.11 4.10
C VAL A 518 8.62 11.69 3.79
N MET A 519 8.01 11.43 2.63
CA MET A 519 7.62 10.08 2.21
C MET A 519 8.82 9.11 2.11
N ILE A 520 9.93 9.56 1.55
CA ILE A 520 11.18 8.78 1.44
C ILE A 520 11.68 8.42 2.85
N HIS A 521 11.80 9.41 3.74
CA HIS A 521 12.25 9.19 5.12
C HIS A 521 11.33 8.21 5.88
N THR A 522 10.01 8.36 5.74
CA THR A 522 9.04 7.40 6.30
C THR A 522 9.24 5.99 5.73
N SER A 523 9.50 5.87 4.42
CA SER A 523 9.73 4.58 3.76
C SER A 523 11.04 3.91 4.18
N GLU A 524 12.03 4.67 4.65
CA GLU A 524 13.31 4.15 5.19
C GLU A 524 13.18 3.63 6.62
N HIS A 525 12.11 4.01 7.33
CA HIS A 525 11.84 3.63 8.71
C HIS A 525 10.48 2.92 8.86
N PRO A 526 10.17 1.86 8.09
CA PRO A 526 8.82 1.26 8.09
C PRO A 526 8.43 0.69 9.46
N LEU A 527 9.39 0.20 10.24
CA LEU A 527 9.14 -0.39 11.55
C LEU A 527 8.50 0.61 12.54
N SER A 528 8.80 1.91 12.47
CA SER A 528 8.16 2.89 13.36
C SER A 528 6.67 3.12 13.06
N HIS A 529 6.20 2.65 11.90
CA HIS A 529 4.84 2.86 11.40
C HIS A 529 4.04 1.55 11.26
N LEU A 530 4.68 0.38 11.28
CA LEU A 530 4.00 -0.93 11.23
C LEU A 530 3.38 -1.34 12.56
N PHE A 531 3.85 -0.80 13.69
CA PHE A 531 3.29 -1.11 15.01
C PHE A 531 2.31 -0.03 15.44
N ARG A 532 1.11 -0.45 15.90
CA ARG A 532 0.16 0.46 16.55
C ARG A 532 0.79 1.03 17.83
N GLY A 533 0.96 2.34 17.86
CA GLY A 533 1.43 3.07 19.04
C GLY A 533 0.27 3.63 19.86
N MET A 534 0.55 4.02 21.11
CA MET A 534 -0.35 4.81 21.94
C MET A 534 0.35 6.12 22.31
N THR A 535 -0.34 7.26 22.09
CA THR A 535 0.05 8.55 22.64
C THR A 535 -0.53 8.69 24.04
N LEU A 536 0.34 8.88 25.04
CA LEU A 536 -0.07 9.13 26.41
C LEU A 536 -0.44 10.60 26.58
N SER A 537 -1.71 10.88 26.86
CA SER A 537 -2.18 12.22 27.23
C SER A 537 -2.65 12.24 28.68
N PRO A 538 -2.51 13.37 29.41
CA PRO A 538 -2.98 13.50 30.78
C PRO A 538 -4.46 13.15 30.95
N ILE A 539 -5.30 13.46 29.96
CA ILE A 539 -6.74 13.19 30.05
C ILE A 539 -7.03 11.69 29.87
N PHE A 540 -6.48 11.08 28.81
CA PHE A 540 -6.66 9.66 28.48
C PHE A 540 -5.68 9.23 27.37
N PRO A 541 -5.24 7.96 27.27
CA PRO A 541 -4.37 7.54 26.17
C PRO A 541 -5.17 7.45 24.86
N THR A 542 -4.49 7.70 23.74
CA THR A 542 -5.07 7.71 22.39
C THR A 542 -4.22 6.93 21.40
N GLU A 543 -4.83 6.44 20.33
CA GLU A 543 -4.12 5.72 19.28
C GLU A 543 -3.16 6.66 18.53
N LYS A 544 -1.91 6.23 18.35
CA LYS A 544 -0.89 6.97 17.60
C LYS A 544 -1.25 6.98 16.11
N ASP A 545 -0.88 8.04 15.40
CA ASP A 545 -0.92 8.14 13.93
C ASP A 545 -2.33 8.04 13.29
N LYS A 546 -3.39 8.17 14.09
CA LYS A 546 -4.76 8.13 13.58
C LYS A 546 -5.16 9.48 13.00
N ILE A 547 -5.23 9.56 11.68
CA ILE A 547 -5.80 10.69 10.96
C ILE A 547 -7.31 10.50 10.81
N VAL A 548 -8.07 11.50 11.23
CA VAL A 548 -9.52 11.56 11.07
C VAL A 548 -9.83 12.33 9.79
N TYR A 549 -10.34 11.64 8.78
CA TYR A 549 -10.73 12.25 7.50
C TYR A 549 -12.18 12.75 7.50
N GLU A 550 -13.01 12.30 8.44
CA GLU A 550 -14.42 12.73 8.52
C GLU A 550 -14.50 14.23 8.81
N ARG A 551 -15.07 15.02 7.89
CA ARG A 551 -15.18 16.50 7.95
C ARG A 551 -13.84 17.28 7.82
N HIS A 552 -12.76 16.60 7.46
CA HIS A 552 -11.43 17.19 7.24
C HIS A 552 -11.06 17.14 5.74
N ASP A 553 -11.71 17.97 4.91
CA ASP A 553 -11.56 17.86 3.45
C ASP A 553 -10.14 18.18 2.94
N VAL A 554 -9.43 19.13 3.57
CA VAL A 554 -8.02 19.40 3.25
C VAL A 554 -7.13 18.17 3.45
N ASP A 555 -7.40 17.36 4.48
CA ASP A 555 -6.64 16.13 4.74
C ASP A 555 -6.98 15.03 3.71
N LYS A 556 -8.20 15.00 3.18
CA LYS A 556 -8.56 14.12 2.05
C LYS A 556 -7.81 14.53 0.77
N MET A 557 -7.73 15.83 0.48
CA MET A 557 -6.96 16.34 -0.66
C MET A 557 -5.47 16.03 -0.52
N LEU A 558 -4.93 16.13 0.70
CA LEU A 558 -3.56 15.71 0.97
C LEU A 558 -3.36 14.21 0.73
N LEU A 559 -4.33 13.37 1.12
CA LEU A 559 -4.30 11.93 0.83
C LEU A 559 -4.33 11.64 -0.68
N GLU A 560 -5.18 12.33 -1.44
CA GLU A 560 -5.24 12.25 -2.90
C GLU A 560 -3.91 12.66 -3.54
N TYR A 561 -3.32 13.78 -3.09
CA TYR A 561 -2.02 14.24 -3.55
C TYR A 561 -0.90 13.22 -3.28
N ILE A 562 -0.88 12.61 -2.10
CA ILE A 562 0.09 11.54 -1.76
C ILE A 562 -0.10 10.31 -2.65
N ASN A 563 -1.36 9.92 -2.93
CA ASN A 563 -1.63 8.81 -3.85
C ASN A 563 -1.06 9.08 -5.24
N GLU A 564 -1.25 10.29 -5.77
CA GLU A 564 -0.67 10.67 -7.05
C GLU A 564 0.87 10.64 -7.03
N LEU A 565 1.49 11.18 -5.98
CA LEU A 565 2.95 11.13 -5.82
C LEU A 565 3.47 9.71 -5.73
N LYS A 566 2.75 8.82 -5.04
CA LYS A 566 3.10 7.39 -4.97
C LYS A 566 3.01 6.74 -6.34
N CYS A 567 1.99 7.06 -7.15
CA CYS A 567 1.90 6.57 -8.53
C CYS A 567 3.05 7.08 -9.42
N LYS A 568 3.37 8.39 -9.34
CA LYS A 568 4.37 9.05 -10.21
C LYS A 568 5.81 8.79 -9.78
N LYS A 569 6.08 8.73 -8.47
CA LYS A 569 7.40 8.73 -7.84
C LYS A 569 7.62 7.60 -6.82
N GLY A 570 6.71 6.61 -6.77
CA GLY A 570 6.80 5.48 -5.84
C GLY A 570 8.08 4.66 -5.95
N TYR A 571 8.75 4.66 -7.12
CA TYR A 571 10.06 4.03 -7.31
C TYR A 571 11.16 4.61 -6.41
N LYS A 572 10.96 5.80 -5.83
CA LYS A 572 11.90 6.40 -4.86
C LYS A 572 11.73 5.85 -3.44
N LEU A 573 10.58 5.24 -3.15
CA LEU A 573 10.26 4.73 -1.82
C LEU A 573 10.87 3.35 -1.65
N LEU A 574 11.67 3.17 -0.59
CA LEU A 574 12.31 1.89 -0.29
C LEU A 574 11.27 0.83 0.09
N ASN A 575 10.23 1.24 0.82
CA ASN A 575 9.11 0.40 1.22
C ASN A 575 7.79 1.04 0.77
N GLN A 576 6.92 0.25 0.13
CA GLN A 576 5.59 0.69 -0.28
C GLN A 576 4.62 0.58 0.91
N LEU A 577 4.35 1.70 1.57
CA LEU A 577 3.41 1.80 2.70
C LEU A 577 2.04 2.35 2.24
N GLU A 578 1.01 2.14 3.06
CA GLU A 578 -0.31 2.76 2.84
C GLU A 578 -0.23 4.29 2.88
N SER A 579 -1.04 4.95 2.07
CA SER A 579 -0.93 6.40 1.87
C SER A 579 -1.24 7.20 3.13
N GLU A 580 -2.13 6.70 3.98
CA GLU A 580 -2.49 7.27 5.27
C GLU A 580 -1.29 7.34 6.23
N VAL A 581 -0.33 6.42 6.12
CA VAL A 581 0.91 6.44 6.92
C VAL A 581 1.76 7.66 6.56
N PHE A 582 1.83 8.00 5.27
CA PHE A 582 2.54 9.19 4.81
C PHE A 582 1.81 10.48 5.22
N VAL A 583 0.47 10.51 5.18
CA VAL A 583 -0.32 11.65 5.70
C VAL A 583 -0.03 11.88 7.19
N SER A 584 -0.03 10.81 7.99
CA SER A 584 0.30 10.92 9.42
C SER A 584 1.71 11.46 9.66
N SER A 585 2.68 10.94 8.90
CA SER A 585 4.08 11.37 8.99
C SER A 585 4.27 12.86 8.62
N LEU A 586 3.49 13.38 7.67
CA LEU A 586 3.48 14.81 7.34
C LEU A 586 2.94 15.65 8.49
N HIS A 587 1.83 15.24 9.11
CA HIS A 587 1.28 15.95 10.27
C HIS A 587 2.24 15.96 11.46
N GLU A 588 2.94 14.85 11.72
CA GLU A 588 4.00 14.80 12.73
C GLU A 588 5.14 15.78 12.38
N ARG A 589 5.55 15.82 11.12
CA ARG A 589 6.58 16.76 10.65
C ARG A 589 6.14 18.21 10.81
N TYR A 590 4.88 18.55 10.53
CA TYR A 590 4.33 19.89 10.74
C TYR A 590 4.44 20.33 12.20
N LYS A 591 4.10 19.43 13.15
CA LYS A 591 4.22 19.69 14.59
C LYS A 591 5.67 19.92 14.98
N MET A 592 6.56 18.99 14.65
CA MET A 592 7.97 19.04 15.05
C MET A 592 8.70 20.26 14.48
N ASN A 593 8.48 20.56 13.20
CA ASN A 593 9.11 21.70 12.56
C ASN A 593 8.61 23.01 13.15
N THR A 594 7.31 23.11 13.44
CA THR A 594 6.72 24.29 14.09
C THR A 594 7.26 24.48 15.50
N GLU A 595 7.33 23.43 16.31
CA GLU A 595 7.92 23.49 17.65
C GLU A 595 9.39 23.94 17.59
N SER A 596 10.16 23.42 16.64
CA SER A 596 11.55 23.81 16.43
C SER A 596 11.68 25.28 16.01
N ALA A 597 10.93 25.71 15.00
CA ALA A 597 10.96 27.06 14.45
C ALA A 597 10.55 28.11 15.49
N LEU A 598 9.48 27.86 16.24
CA LEU A 598 9.02 28.75 17.31
C LEU A 598 10.00 28.78 18.48
N SER A 599 10.72 27.70 18.76
CA SER A 599 11.75 27.67 19.81
C SER A 599 12.98 28.50 19.43
N MET A 600 13.35 28.52 18.15
CA MET A 600 14.45 29.35 17.63
C MET A 600 14.11 30.85 17.54
N PHE A 601 12.83 31.21 17.58
CA PHE A 601 12.39 32.60 17.53
C PHE A 601 12.58 33.31 18.88
N ILE A 602 13.32 34.42 18.89
CA ILE A 602 13.66 35.16 20.13
C ILE A 602 13.10 36.60 20.17
N LYS A 603 12.50 37.10 19.09
CA LYS A 603 11.93 38.46 19.00
C LYS A 603 10.41 38.51 19.24
N GLU A 604 9.97 37.84 20.31
CA GLU A 604 8.55 37.69 20.65
C GLU A 604 7.85 39.04 20.92
N GLU A 605 8.53 39.97 21.60
CA GLU A 605 8.01 41.31 21.87
C GLU A 605 7.82 42.14 20.58
N ASP A 606 8.78 42.09 19.67
CA ASP A 606 8.73 42.81 18.39
C ASP A 606 7.53 42.34 17.55
N LEU A 607 7.34 41.02 17.44
CA LEU A 607 6.20 40.44 16.73
C LEU A 607 4.86 40.81 17.38
N TYR A 608 4.79 40.78 18.71
CA TYR A 608 3.59 41.20 19.44
C TYR A 608 3.23 42.66 19.16
N ASN A 609 4.24 43.54 19.17
CA ASN A 609 4.04 44.97 18.92
C ASN A 609 3.66 45.24 17.46
N ALA A 610 4.19 44.49 16.49
CA ALA A 610 3.76 44.55 15.09
C ALA A 610 2.27 44.20 14.95
N VAL A 611 1.85 43.04 15.47
CA VAL A 611 0.44 42.62 15.47
C VAL A 611 -0.46 43.64 16.18
N ARG A 612 0.01 44.22 17.28
CA ARG A 612 -0.72 45.24 18.05
C ARG A 612 -0.91 46.54 17.27
N ALA A 613 0.04 46.92 16.41
CA ALA A 613 -0.05 48.13 15.60
C ALA A 613 -1.08 48.01 14.45
N GLU A 614 -1.28 46.80 13.94
CA GLU A 614 -2.13 46.52 12.77
C GLU A 614 -3.58 46.18 13.12
N THR A 615 -3.87 45.91 14.41
CA THR A 615 -5.21 45.57 14.87
C THR A 615 -5.97 46.74 15.46
N LYS A 616 -7.28 46.80 15.20
CA LYS A 616 -8.21 47.73 15.84
C LYS A 616 -8.64 47.28 17.24
N ILE A 617 -8.37 46.02 17.59
CA ILE A 617 -8.73 45.44 18.89
C ILE A 617 -7.68 45.87 19.91
N LYS A 618 -8.11 46.51 21.01
CA LYS A 618 -7.19 46.95 22.06
C LYS A 618 -6.61 45.73 22.81
N LEU A 619 -5.35 45.41 22.54
CA LEU A 619 -4.61 44.33 23.20
C LEU A 619 -4.01 44.77 24.54
N LEU A 620 -3.79 43.79 25.43
CA LEU A 620 -3.03 43.95 26.66
C LEU A 620 -1.58 44.42 26.38
N PRO A 621 -0.88 45.02 27.35
CA PRO A 621 0.57 45.22 27.23
C PRO A 621 1.31 43.89 27.12
N TYR A 622 2.49 43.90 26.47
CA TYR A 622 3.37 42.74 26.45
C TYR A 622 3.98 42.52 27.85
N PHE A 623 4.12 41.25 28.23
CA PHE A 623 4.82 40.82 29.43
C PHE A 623 5.65 39.59 29.11
N ASN A 624 6.85 39.47 29.68
CA ASN A 624 7.70 38.28 29.51
C ASN A 624 7.01 37.00 30.05
N THR A 625 6.18 37.14 31.08
CA THR A 625 5.37 36.05 31.61
C THR A 625 4.06 35.98 30.85
N ILE A 626 3.99 35.08 29.86
CA ILE A 626 2.80 34.87 29.04
C ILE A 626 1.65 34.31 29.87
N SER A 627 0.48 34.94 29.77
CA SER A 627 -0.76 34.47 30.39
C SER A 627 -1.74 33.92 29.34
N VAL A 628 -2.68 33.09 29.78
CA VAL A 628 -3.76 32.59 28.91
C VAL A 628 -4.54 33.75 28.28
N ALA A 629 -4.78 34.83 29.03
CA ALA A 629 -5.45 36.03 28.52
C ALA A 629 -4.69 36.68 27.35
N MET A 630 -3.35 36.64 27.36
CA MET A 630 -2.54 37.17 26.26
C MET A 630 -2.66 36.37 24.97
N VAL A 631 -2.93 35.07 25.05
CA VAL A 631 -3.16 34.21 23.89
C VAL A 631 -4.60 34.34 23.40
N THR A 632 -5.58 34.23 24.30
CA THR A 632 -7.00 34.19 23.91
C THR A 632 -7.50 35.49 23.29
N GLN A 633 -6.92 36.64 23.65
CA GLN A 633 -7.22 37.92 23.00
C GLN A 633 -6.81 37.97 21.52
N LEU A 634 -5.86 37.11 21.09
CA LEU A 634 -5.36 37.09 19.71
C LEU A 634 -6.28 36.30 18.78
N PHE A 635 -7.08 35.36 19.29
CA PHE A 635 -7.98 34.58 18.43
C PHE A 635 -8.97 35.48 17.69
N PRO A 636 -9.70 36.41 18.32
CA PRO A 636 -10.57 37.34 17.59
C PRO A 636 -9.82 38.16 16.52
N VAL A 637 -8.57 38.55 16.77
CA VAL A 637 -7.74 39.27 15.79
C VAL A 637 -7.50 38.39 14.56
N LEU A 638 -7.02 37.16 14.76
CA LEU A 638 -6.78 36.19 13.68
C LEU A 638 -8.06 35.91 12.89
N GLU A 639 -9.18 35.68 13.59
CA GLU A 639 -10.46 35.38 12.93
C GLU A 639 -10.97 36.56 12.08
N VAL A 640 -10.78 37.82 12.52
CA VAL A 640 -11.12 38.99 11.72
C VAL A 640 -10.24 39.06 10.46
N LYS A 641 -8.93 38.83 10.60
CA LYS A 641 -7.99 38.84 9.47
C LYS A 641 -8.26 37.72 8.48
N ILE A 642 -8.61 36.51 8.93
CA ILE A 642 -9.04 35.42 8.04
C ILE A 642 -10.27 35.84 7.22
N ARG A 643 -11.28 36.46 7.85
CA ARG A 643 -12.48 36.94 7.15
C ARG A 643 -12.16 38.01 6.11
N GLU A 644 -11.25 38.93 6.44
CA GLU A 644 -10.75 39.94 5.50
C GLU A 644 -10.08 39.27 4.30
N LEU A 645 -9.17 38.32 4.54
CA LEU A 645 -8.46 37.58 3.50
C LEU A 645 -9.42 36.85 2.56
N VAL A 646 -10.31 36.01 3.08
CA VAL A 646 -11.19 35.19 2.22
C VAL A 646 -12.18 36.05 1.41
N THR A 647 -12.53 37.23 1.91
CA THR A 647 -13.38 38.18 1.17
C THR A 647 -12.67 38.71 -0.08
N LEU A 648 -11.33 38.88 -0.04
CA LEU A 648 -10.54 39.26 -1.23
C LEU A 648 -10.61 38.19 -2.33
N PHE A 649 -10.93 36.95 -1.98
CA PHE A 649 -11.12 35.82 -2.89
C PHE A 649 -12.61 35.57 -3.24
N GLY A 650 -13.50 36.49 -2.89
CA GLY A 650 -14.94 36.36 -3.19
C GLY A 650 -15.69 35.34 -2.32
N ILE A 651 -15.06 34.80 -1.27
CA ILE A 651 -15.70 33.85 -0.36
C ILE A 651 -16.56 34.63 0.64
N PHE A 652 -17.85 34.26 0.71
CA PHE A 652 -18.81 34.94 1.57
C PHE A 652 -18.61 34.56 3.05
N PRO A 653 -18.31 35.52 3.95
CA PRO A 653 -17.88 35.22 5.32
C PRO A 653 -19.02 34.86 6.29
N PHE A 654 -20.27 34.84 5.83
CA PHE A 654 -21.45 34.55 6.65
C PHE A 654 -22.08 33.21 6.31
N LYS A 655 -22.79 32.62 7.28
CA LYS A 655 -23.52 31.38 7.11
C LYS A 655 -24.67 31.55 6.10
N LYS A 656 -24.80 30.56 5.20
CA LYS A 656 -25.82 30.51 4.13
C LYS A 656 -27.11 29.78 4.56
N ASN A 657 -27.35 29.63 5.86
CA ASN A 657 -28.55 29.03 6.44
C ASN A 657 -29.50 30.14 6.92
N ILE A 658 -30.79 30.03 6.58
CA ILE A 658 -31.85 30.97 7.00
C ILE A 658 -31.93 31.07 8.53
N ASP A 659 -31.77 29.96 9.25
CA ASP A 659 -31.86 29.93 10.71
C ASP A 659 -30.65 30.60 11.39
N GLU A 660 -29.54 30.74 10.67
CA GLU A 660 -28.29 31.35 11.13
C GLU A 660 -27.93 32.58 10.27
N PHE A 661 -28.96 33.27 9.75
CA PHE A 661 -28.82 34.34 8.77
C PHE A 661 -27.84 35.42 9.24
N MET A 662 -26.84 35.71 8.39
CA MET A 662 -25.79 36.74 8.63
C MET A 662 -24.96 36.54 9.89
N GLN A 663 -24.99 35.35 10.51
CA GLN A 663 -23.97 34.98 11.49
C GLN A 663 -22.66 34.67 10.76
N TYR A 664 -21.52 35.03 11.37
CA TYR A 664 -20.22 34.70 10.79
C TYR A 664 -20.04 33.19 10.67
N ASN A 665 -19.48 32.77 9.55
CA ASN A 665 -19.04 31.40 9.37
C ASN A 665 -17.79 31.14 10.22
N ASP A 666 -17.54 29.87 10.52
CA ASP A 666 -16.37 29.48 11.29
C ASP A 666 -15.08 29.72 10.48
N PRO A 667 -14.04 30.35 11.06
CA PRO A 667 -12.78 30.63 10.37
C PRO A 667 -12.12 29.39 9.75
N SER A 668 -12.24 28.22 10.39
CA SER A 668 -11.68 26.98 9.84
C SER A 668 -12.40 26.55 8.56
N SER A 669 -13.72 26.79 8.48
CA SER A 669 -14.51 26.49 7.29
C SER A 669 -14.20 27.44 6.14
N LEU A 670 -13.97 28.73 6.45
CA LEU A 670 -13.56 29.73 5.47
C LEU A 670 -12.15 29.46 4.91
N LEU A 671 -11.18 29.13 5.77
CA LEU A 671 -9.84 28.72 5.33
C LEU A 671 -9.88 27.43 4.50
N ARG A 672 -10.72 26.47 4.88
CA ARG A 672 -10.91 25.24 4.10
C ARG A 672 -11.43 25.54 2.70
N GLU A 673 -12.46 26.38 2.56
CA GLU A 673 -13.01 26.78 1.26
C GLU A 673 -11.93 27.46 0.38
N LEU A 674 -11.12 28.34 0.97
CA LEU A 674 -9.99 28.97 0.28
C LEU A 674 -8.93 27.96 -0.16
N LEU A 675 -8.51 27.06 0.72
CA LEU A 675 -7.50 26.03 0.42
C LEU A 675 -7.97 25.06 -0.66
N ILE A 676 -9.25 24.66 -0.64
CA ILE A 676 -9.85 23.81 -1.68
C ILE A 676 -9.74 24.52 -3.03
N MET A 677 -10.22 25.77 -3.10
CA MET A 677 -10.19 26.54 -4.34
C MET A 677 -8.77 26.70 -4.90
N ILE A 678 -7.78 26.98 -4.05
CA ILE A 678 -6.37 27.10 -4.48
C ILE A 678 -5.84 25.78 -5.02
N PHE A 679 -6.15 24.66 -4.36
CA PHE A 679 -5.66 23.36 -4.79
C PHE A 679 -6.37 22.87 -6.05
N ASP A 680 -7.66 23.15 -6.23
CA ASP A 680 -8.37 22.83 -7.47
C ASP A 680 -7.77 23.57 -8.68
N GLU A 681 -7.25 24.78 -8.47
CA GLU A 681 -6.58 25.56 -9.51
C GLU A 681 -5.10 25.17 -9.73
N GLN A 682 -4.35 24.90 -8.66
CA GLN A 682 -2.89 24.73 -8.72
C GLN A 682 -2.43 23.27 -8.62
N HIS A 683 -3.32 22.36 -8.22
CA HIS A 683 -3.02 20.97 -7.84
C HIS A 683 -1.82 20.84 -6.88
N SER A 684 -1.62 21.84 -6.01
CA SER A 684 -0.49 21.94 -5.09
C SER A 684 -0.74 22.97 -4.00
N PHE A 685 -0.10 22.79 -2.84
CA PHE A 685 -0.07 23.76 -1.74
C PHE A 685 1.26 24.53 -1.65
N GLU A 686 2.14 24.41 -2.64
CA GLU A 686 3.50 24.98 -2.62
C GLU A 686 3.52 26.51 -2.45
N ASN A 687 2.53 27.21 -3.02
CA ASN A 687 2.44 28.67 -3.00
C ASN A 687 1.72 29.25 -1.77
N VAL A 688 1.14 28.38 -0.92
CA VAL A 688 0.36 28.78 0.26
C VAL A 688 0.79 28.08 1.55
N PRO A 689 2.10 28.00 1.84
CA PRO A 689 2.61 27.33 3.04
C PRO A 689 2.12 28.00 4.34
N ASP A 690 1.91 29.31 4.31
CA ASP A 690 1.32 30.10 5.39
C ASP A 690 -0.14 29.76 5.66
N LEU A 691 -0.97 29.56 4.62
CA LEU A 691 -2.37 29.12 4.83
C LEU A 691 -2.44 27.69 5.36
N ILE A 692 -1.55 26.81 4.89
CA ILE A 692 -1.39 25.45 5.42
C ILE A 692 -0.93 25.48 6.87
N PHE A 693 0.01 26.36 7.22
CA PHE A 693 0.42 26.60 8.60
C PHE A 693 -0.76 27.04 9.46
N ILE A 694 -1.50 28.07 9.05
CA ILE A 694 -2.62 28.59 9.83
C ILE A 694 -3.68 27.50 10.02
N TYR A 695 -4.09 26.82 8.94
CA TYR A 695 -5.10 25.77 9.02
C TYR A 695 -4.65 24.63 9.94
N ASN A 696 -3.46 24.07 9.72
CA ASN A 696 -3.00 22.91 10.48
C ASN A 696 -2.67 23.27 11.94
N ILE A 697 -1.93 24.34 12.17
CA ILE A 697 -1.47 24.67 13.51
C ILE A 697 -2.61 25.26 14.36
N MET A 698 -3.48 26.10 13.79
CA MET A 698 -4.52 26.77 14.58
C MET A 698 -5.83 25.98 14.67
N TYR A 699 -6.25 25.26 13.63
CA TYR A 699 -7.62 24.75 13.51
C TYR A 699 -7.77 23.25 13.24
N ASN A 700 -6.78 22.57 12.66
CA ASN A 700 -6.91 21.17 12.27
C ASN A 700 -6.73 20.23 13.46
N GLY A 701 -7.77 19.45 13.79
CA GLY A 701 -7.76 18.42 14.84
C GLY A 701 -6.74 17.30 14.63
N ASN A 702 -6.31 17.03 13.39
CA ASN A 702 -5.22 16.07 13.11
C ASN A 702 -3.83 16.62 13.48
N SER A 703 -3.71 17.95 13.61
CA SER A 703 -2.45 18.65 13.88
C SER A 703 -2.40 19.28 15.29
N CYS A 704 -2.00 20.56 15.44
CA CYS A 704 -1.85 21.19 16.76
C CYS A 704 -3.18 21.72 17.34
N ASN A 705 -4.11 22.13 16.48
CA ASN A 705 -5.44 22.64 16.85
C ASN A 705 -5.44 23.71 17.97
N VAL A 706 -4.43 24.60 17.97
CA VAL A 706 -4.14 25.53 19.08
C VAL A 706 -5.37 26.29 19.56
N ARG A 707 -6.18 26.79 18.62
CA ARG A 707 -7.35 27.62 18.94
C ARG A 707 -8.37 26.84 19.75
N ASN A 708 -8.77 25.65 19.30
CA ASN A 708 -9.83 24.89 19.96
C ASN A 708 -9.33 24.23 21.26
N GLU A 709 -8.11 23.70 21.28
CA GLU A 709 -7.56 23.10 22.50
C GLU A 709 -7.40 24.15 23.61
N CYS A 710 -7.01 25.39 23.28
CA CYS A 710 -6.89 26.48 24.24
C CYS A 710 -8.25 26.99 24.73
N ILE A 711 -9.19 27.32 23.83
CA ILE A 711 -10.51 27.87 24.20
C ILE A 711 -11.32 26.88 25.04
N HIS A 712 -11.21 25.59 24.76
CA HIS A 712 -11.93 24.56 25.52
C HIS A 712 -11.18 24.08 26.77
N GLY A 713 -10.04 24.68 27.11
CA GLY A 713 -9.31 24.36 28.32
C GLY A 713 -8.67 22.97 28.33
N ARG A 714 -8.27 22.45 27.17
CA ARG A 714 -7.70 21.10 27.02
C ARG A 714 -6.17 21.07 26.97
N ASP A 715 -5.53 21.99 26.25
CA ASP A 715 -4.07 22.16 26.18
C ASP A 715 -3.71 23.66 26.06
N TYR A 716 -2.41 23.98 26.05
CA TYR A 716 -1.86 25.32 25.89
C TYR A 716 -2.22 26.30 27.01
N LEU A 717 -2.34 25.79 28.24
CA LEU A 717 -2.77 26.58 29.40
C LEU A 717 -1.61 27.07 30.29
N SER A 718 -0.42 26.47 30.19
CA SER A 718 0.75 26.84 30.99
C SER A 718 2.08 26.47 30.34
N GLY A 719 3.18 27.00 30.89
CA GLY A 719 4.55 26.64 30.55
C GLY A 719 4.92 26.84 29.07
N GLY A 720 5.77 25.97 28.55
CA GLY A 720 6.23 26.02 27.16
C GLY A 720 5.12 25.88 26.13
N ARG A 721 4.06 25.10 26.43
CA ARG A 721 2.88 24.95 25.56
C ARG A 721 2.10 26.26 25.42
N LEU A 722 1.87 26.98 26.52
CA LEU A 722 1.24 28.31 26.45
C LEU A 722 2.06 29.29 25.61
N ARG A 723 3.39 29.28 25.77
CA ARG A 723 4.28 30.13 24.97
C ARG A 723 4.30 29.74 23.49
N PHE A 724 4.25 28.44 23.19
CA PHE A 724 4.09 27.92 21.83
C PHE A 724 2.80 28.47 21.19
N ALA A 725 1.66 28.35 21.88
CA ALA A 725 0.38 28.83 21.37
C ALA A 725 0.38 30.35 21.14
N PHE A 726 0.99 31.10 22.05
CA PHE A 726 1.17 32.55 21.90
C PHE A 726 1.93 32.90 20.62
N ARG A 727 3.14 32.35 20.44
CA ARG A 727 3.98 32.62 19.27
C ARG A 727 3.34 32.13 17.97
N ALA A 728 2.74 30.93 17.98
CA ALA A 728 2.05 30.36 16.82
C ALA A 728 0.89 31.26 16.37
N THR A 729 0.09 31.76 17.32
CA THR A 729 -1.04 32.64 17.02
C THR A 729 -0.57 33.99 16.49
N LEU A 730 0.52 34.56 17.05
CA LEU A 730 1.11 35.79 16.55
C LEU A 730 1.61 35.65 15.10
N PHE A 731 2.33 34.57 14.80
CA PHE A 731 2.78 34.29 13.44
C PHE A 731 1.62 34.05 12.49
N ALA A 732 0.57 33.34 12.93
CA ALA A 732 -0.63 33.16 12.11
C ALA A 732 -1.28 34.49 11.73
N ILE A 733 -1.36 35.45 12.66
CA ILE A 733 -1.88 36.80 12.36
C ILE A 733 -0.96 37.52 11.38
N HIS A 734 0.34 37.54 11.67
CA HIS A 734 1.34 38.21 10.83
C HIS A 734 1.38 37.66 9.40
N MET A 735 1.24 36.35 9.23
CA MET A 735 1.13 35.69 7.92
C MET A 735 -0.09 36.15 7.13
N VAL A 736 -1.27 36.17 7.77
CA VAL A 736 -2.50 36.62 7.10
C VAL A 736 -2.39 38.08 6.70
N GLU A 737 -1.85 38.93 7.58
CA GLU A 737 -1.69 40.35 7.28
C GLU A 737 -0.72 40.59 6.13
N PHE A 738 0.44 39.95 6.18
CA PHE A 738 1.43 40.02 5.11
C PHE A 738 0.84 39.62 3.76
N ARG A 739 0.04 38.55 3.72
CA ARG A 739 -0.64 38.10 2.50
C ARG A 739 -1.71 39.10 2.03
N ILE A 740 -2.52 39.65 2.93
CA ILE A 740 -3.52 40.68 2.60
C ILE A 740 -2.84 41.90 1.97
N ASN A 741 -1.75 42.39 2.57
CA ASN A 741 -1.02 43.55 2.07
C ASN A 741 -0.41 43.26 0.70
N THR A 742 0.23 42.08 0.54
CA THR A 742 0.77 41.64 -0.76
C THR A 742 -0.31 41.60 -1.85
N ILE A 743 -1.50 41.09 -1.54
CA ILE A 743 -2.61 41.04 -2.51
C ILE A 743 -3.07 42.47 -2.86
N LYS A 744 -3.25 43.34 -1.86
CA LYS A 744 -3.71 44.72 -2.07
C LYS A 744 -2.73 45.53 -2.92
N GLU A 745 -1.43 45.42 -2.67
CA GLU A 745 -0.37 46.08 -3.44
C GLU A 745 -0.39 45.63 -4.91
N ASN A 746 -0.52 44.32 -5.17
CA ASN A 746 -0.58 43.81 -6.54
C ASN A 746 -1.89 44.17 -7.27
N ILE A 747 -3.02 44.33 -6.55
CA ILE A 747 -4.28 44.77 -7.15
C ILE A 747 -4.23 46.26 -7.49
N SER A 748 -3.60 47.11 -6.67
CA SER A 748 -3.41 48.53 -7.00
C SER A 748 -2.56 48.72 -8.25
N ASP A 749 -1.52 47.92 -8.44
CA ASP A 749 -0.64 48.01 -9.62
C ASP A 749 -1.35 47.60 -10.93
N ILE A 750 -2.36 46.71 -10.87
CA ILE A 750 -3.16 46.30 -12.04
C ILE A 750 -4.21 47.35 -12.40
N MET A 751 -4.66 48.17 -11.45
CA MET A 751 -5.63 49.24 -11.69
C MET A 751 -4.99 50.56 -12.17
N GLU A 752 -3.66 50.68 -12.10
CA GLU A 752 -2.88 51.83 -12.61
C GLU A 752 -2.30 51.63 -14.02
N ILE A 753 -2.60 50.51 -14.70
CA ILE A 753 -2.36 50.24 -16.13
C ILE A 753 -3.68 50.36 -16.89
#